data_AF-A0A2E7EE14-F1
#
_entry.id   AF-A0A2E7EE14-F1
#
_cell.length_a   1.000
_cell.length_b   1.000
_cell.length_c   1.000
_cell.angle_alpha   90.00
_cell.angle_beta   90.00
_cell.angle_gamma   90.00
#
_symmetry.space_group_name_H-M   'P 1'
#
loop_
_entity.id
_entity.type
_entity.pdbx_description
1 polymer ?
#
loop_
_entity_poly.entity_id
_entity_poly.type
_entity_poly.pdbx_seq_one_letter_code
_entity_poly.pdbx_strand_id
1 'polypeptide(L)'
;MRLGLILLANSFAVSMASAAVLQSINFSSLPGDVTEIRLDFDSAPPQTTGYTIEKPARIAIDMPGVMSDLKSKKHQIGAGNARSATVVSTRDRSRLVINLSRIVEYSTRAVGNTLLIRVGSSDGAPSLSSNGGNQIPQGGSNSSSFSDELKVVNVDFRRGELGDGQVQIMLNDSSASANIRREGSKIIADLSDVKLPRELSRRLDVTDFATPVQYIDAKDFEGATRIVIEPISDDFEFLAYQTDKLLSINVTNLPEEQQEERKKKFPFTGEKLSLNFQNIEVRAVLQLIADFTGLNLVASDTVQGSITLRLQNVPWDQALDLVLKTKGLGKRQMGSVLLVAPAEEIAAREKIELEAVKQVEELAPLVQEFMQFKYAKAADLAAILTSEQGLLSDRGTAVVDERTNTILMKDTASNLEKIREALVMLDVPVRQVLIEARIVVAGTSVGEEMGVKWGGGYYKNNGNNWVTAGGSQQTIADSSQILFDRASGETPDGLDLTDANVVDFGVSASNASSFAIGYQTADYLLDLELAAIETDGRAEIVSQPRVITADGQTAFIESGTEIPYEQSTSSGATSIVFKPAVLRLEVTPQITPDDRIIMDLVISQDSVGEVFNSIPSINTNAVETQVLVDNGETVVLGGIFRSEQVKTVNKTPFFGDLPLIGALFRYTQESDDKTELLVFITPKLIKDSLGAR
;
A
#
# COMPACT_ATOMS: atom_id res chain seq x y z
N MET A 1 30.62 47.86 -28.96
CA MET A 1 31.74 47.81 -28.01
C MET A 1 31.49 46.64 -27.06
N ARG A 2 32.22 45.55 -27.28
CA ARG A 2 32.56 44.42 -26.39
C ARG A 2 31.77 44.21 -25.08
N LEU A 3 31.08 43.06 -24.99
CA LEU A 3 31.19 41.95 -24.00
C LEU A 3 29.93 41.07 -24.23
N GLY A 4 29.95 39.80 -24.59
CA GLY A 4 30.93 38.75 -24.35
C GLY A 4 30.47 37.86 -23.19
N LEU A 5 29.36 37.16 -23.32
CA LEU A 5 29.04 36.01 -22.46
C LEU A 5 28.53 34.84 -23.32
N ILE A 6 29.48 33.96 -23.62
CA ILE A 6 29.30 32.66 -24.24
C ILE A 6 28.84 31.72 -23.11
N LEU A 7 27.60 31.27 -23.16
CA LEU A 7 27.14 30.13 -22.35
C LEU A 7 27.16 28.89 -23.24
N LEU A 8 28.22 28.11 -23.07
CA LEU A 8 28.38 26.77 -23.62
C LEU A 8 27.27 25.87 -23.04
N ALA A 9 26.19 25.68 -23.79
CA ALA A 9 25.27 24.57 -23.59
C ALA A 9 25.96 23.29 -24.06
N ASN A 10 26.69 22.63 -23.16
CA ASN A 10 27.15 21.26 -23.36
C ASN A 10 25.93 20.34 -23.30
N SER A 11 25.46 19.95 -24.47
CA SER A 11 24.52 18.87 -24.70
C SER A 11 25.11 17.53 -24.27
N PHE A 12 25.03 17.22 -22.97
CA PHE A 12 25.05 15.83 -22.49
C PHE A 12 23.69 15.20 -22.85
N ALA A 13 23.58 14.72 -24.09
CA ALA A 13 22.58 13.71 -24.42
C ALA A 13 22.98 12.43 -23.68
N VAL A 14 22.47 12.27 -22.46
CA VAL A 14 22.43 10.95 -21.81
C VAL A 14 21.57 10.09 -22.73
N SER A 15 22.19 9.14 -23.43
CA SER A 15 21.46 8.07 -24.08
C SER A 15 20.68 7.34 -22.99
N MET A 16 19.39 7.62 -22.87
CA MET A 16 18.49 6.72 -22.15
C MET A 16 18.53 5.40 -22.90
N ALA A 17 19.30 4.45 -22.39
CA ALA A 17 19.21 3.07 -22.82
C ALA A 17 17.77 2.62 -22.51
N SER A 18 16.94 2.50 -23.55
CA SER A 18 15.61 1.93 -23.42
C SER A 18 15.76 0.56 -22.75
N ALA A 19 15.04 0.34 -21.66
CA ALA A 19 15.04 -0.95 -20.97
C ALA A 19 14.49 -2.01 -21.93
N ALA A 20 15.29 -3.01 -22.31
CA ALA A 20 14.84 -4.04 -23.24
C ALA A 20 13.91 -5.01 -22.53
N VAL A 21 12.73 -5.26 -23.10
CA VAL A 21 11.74 -6.18 -22.54
C VAL A 21 11.90 -7.55 -23.18
N LEU A 22 12.13 -8.58 -22.35
CA LEU A 22 12.18 -9.97 -22.76
C LEU A 22 10.76 -10.49 -23.01
N GLN A 23 10.45 -10.78 -24.27
CA GLN A 23 9.10 -11.15 -24.72
C GLN A 23 8.89 -12.67 -24.78
N SER A 24 9.91 -13.43 -25.21
CA SER A 24 9.78 -14.88 -25.32
C SER A 24 11.10 -15.62 -25.11
N ILE A 25 10.99 -16.88 -24.67
CA ILE A 25 12.10 -17.80 -24.52
C ILE A 25 11.78 -19.12 -25.23
N ASN A 26 12.65 -19.52 -26.14
CA ASN A 26 12.51 -20.70 -26.96
C ASN A 26 13.73 -21.62 -26.80
N PHE A 27 13.51 -22.93 -26.89
CA PHE A 27 14.55 -23.93 -26.69
C PHE A 27 14.59 -24.87 -27.89
N SER A 28 15.79 -25.15 -28.39
CA SER A 28 16.02 -26.17 -29.40
C SER A 28 17.19 -27.07 -28.99
N SER A 29 17.03 -28.38 -29.20
CA SER A 29 18.12 -29.33 -29.07
C SER A 29 18.83 -29.48 -30.41
N LEU A 30 20.15 -29.34 -30.39
CA LEU A 30 21.02 -29.62 -31.53
C LEU A 30 21.66 -31.01 -31.35
N PRO A 31 22.12 -31.64 -32.44
CA PRO A 31 22.91 -32.87 -32.33
C PRO A 31 24.15 -32.67 -31.44
N GLY A 32 24.49 -33.66 -30.60
CA GLY A 32 25.68 -33.63 -29.75
C GLY A 32 25.49 -33.14 -28.31
N ASP A 33 24.31 -33.34 -27.70
CA ASP A 33 24.01 -32.93 -26.31
C ASP A 33 24.09 -31.40 -26.06
N VAL A 34 23.95 -30.62 -27.13
CA VAL A 34 23.95 -29.16 -27.13
C VAL A 34 22.53 -28.63 -27.09
N THR A 35 22.26 -27.71 -26.17
CA THR A 35 20.99 -26.97 -26.09
C THR A 35 21.23 -25.53 -26.53
N GLU A 36 20.43 -25.04 -27.47
CA GLU A 36 20.37 -23.62 -27.81
C GLU A 36 19.12 -22.99 -27.20
N ILE A 37 19.32 -21.90 -26.47
CA ILE A 37 18.29 -21.11 -25.82
C ILE A 37 18.22 -19.78 -26.55
N ARG A 38 17.05 -19.46 -27.09
CA ARG A 38 16.78 -18.21 -27.80
C ARG A 38 15.92 -17.31 -26.92
N LEU A 39 16.40 -16.10 -26.67
CA LEU A 39 15.69 -15.05 -25.94
C LEU A 39 15.35 -13.93 -26.92
N ASP A 40 14.07 -13.62 -27.06
CA ASP A 40 13.59 -12.59 -27.99
C ASP A 40 13.16 -11.33 -27.20
N PHE A 41 13.68 -10.18 -27.62
CA PHE A 41 13.48 -8.89 -26.97
C PHE A 41 12.72 -7.91 -27.88
N ASP A 42 12.10 -6.90 -27.29
CA ASP A 42 11.46 -5.79 -28.01
C ASP A 42 12.48 -4.87 -28.73
N SER A 43 13.72 -4.83 -28.24
CA SER A 43 14.81 -3.97 -28.68
C SER A 43 16.16 -4.71 -28.57
N ALA A 44 17.25 -4.10 -29.01
CA ALA A 44 18.55 -4.76 -29.04
C ALA A 44 19.00 -5.16 -27.61
N PRO A 45 19.39 -6.43 -27.37
CA PRO A 45 19.72 -6.91 -26.04
C PRO A 45 21.03 -6.29 -25.51
N PRO A 46 21.11 -6.01 -24.19
CA PRO A 46 22.31 -5.45 -23.58
C PRO A 46 23.45 -6.48 -23.51
N GLN A 47 24.69 -6.01 -23.28
CA GLN A 47 25.83 -6.90 -23.06
C GLN A 47 25.60 -7.76 -21.82
N THR A 48 25.71 -9.08 -21.97
CA THR A 48 25.43 -10.04 -20.89
C THR A 48 26.71 -10.50 -20.21
N THR A 49 26.62 -10.70 -18.90
CA THR A 49 27.69 -11.32 -18.09
C THR A 49 27.17 -12.63 -17.55
N GLY A 50 27.96 -13.70 -17.60
CA GLY A 50 27.53 -14.98 -17.04
C GLY A 50 28.65 -15.71 -16.32
N TYR A 51 28.27 -16.67 -15.49
CA TYR A 51 29.18 -17.53 -14.76
C TYR A 51 28.54 -18.90 -14.51
N THR A 52 29.38 -19.92 -14.29
CA THR A 52 28.97 -21.30 -14.01
C THR A 52 29.13 -21.62 -12.53
N ILE A 53 28.21 -22.41 -11.97
CA ILE A 53 28.22 -22.90 -10.59
C ILE A 53 28.31 -24.42 -10.65
N GLU A 54 29.25 -25.03 -9.92
CA GLU A 54 29.52 -26.48 -10.05
C GLU A 54 28.56 -27.37 -9.25
N LYS A 55 28.07 -26.93 -8.07
CA LYS A 55 27.27 -27.76 -7.17
C LYS A 55 26.08 -26.99 -6.59
N PRO A 56 24.85 -27.21 -7.09
CA PRO A 56 24.51 -28.01 -8.28
C PRO A 56 24.93 -27.30 -9.59
N ALA A 57 25.16 -28.09 -10.66
CA ALA A 57 25.62 -27.58 -11.95
C ALA A 57 24.61 -26.58 -12.55
N ARG A 58 24.99 -25.30 -12.64
CA ARG A 58 24.14 -24.21 -13.15
C ARG A 58 24.94 -23.21 -13.98
N ILE A 59 24.26 -22.53 -14.90
CA ILE A 59 24.77 -21.34 -15.58
C ILE A 59 23.86 -20.18 -15.22
N ALA A 60 24.42 -19.09 -14.73
CA ALA A 60 23.71 -17.84 -14.49
C ALA A 60 24.16 -16.80 -15.52
N ILE A 61 23.21 -16.19 -16.23
CA ILE A 61 23.45 -15.12 -17.19
C ILE A 61 22.65 -13.89 -16.76
N ASP A 62 23.36 -12.80 -16.54
CA ASP A 62 22.83 -11.51 -16.15
C ASP A 62 22.65 -10.59 -17.34
N MET A 63 21.47 -9.98 -17.39
CA MET A 63 21.04 -9.03 -18.42
C MET A 63 20.67 -7.71 -17.71
N PRO A 64 21.60 -6.75 -17.63
CA PRO A 64 21.35 -5.47 -16.97
C PRO A 64 20.34 -4.63 -17.77
N GLY A 65 19.41 -3.98 -17.08
CA GLY A 65 18.38 -3.13 -17.71
C GLY A 65 17.29 -3.88 -18.47
N VAL A 66 17.19 -5.21 -18.32
CA VAL A 66 16.13 -6.03 -18.94
C VAL A 66 14.97 -6.27 -17.97
N MET A 67 13.75 -6.02 -18.43
CA MET A 67 12.51 -6.45 -17.75
C MET A 67 11.92 -7.70 -18.43
N SER A 68 11.25 -8.58 -17.69
CA SER A 68 10.65 -9.81 -18.25
C SER A 68 9.13 -9.69 -18.38
N ASP A 69 8.60 -9.88 -19.59
CA ASP A 69 7.16 -10.01 -19.89
C ASP A 69 6.75 -11.48 -20.14
N LEU A 70 7.61 -12.43 -19.74
CA LEU A 70 7.33 -13.85 -19.86
C LEU A 70 6.13 -14.28 -18.98
N LYS A 71 5.19 -15.05 -19.57
CA LYS A 71 4.01 -15.59 -18.87
C LYS A 71 4.36 -16.56 -17.74
N SER A 72 5.52 -17.23 -17.79
CA SER A 72 5.99 -18.11 -16.73
C SER A 72 7.46 -17.84 -16.42
N LYS A 73 7.83 -17.90 -15.12
CA LYS A 73 9.22 -17.68 -14.68
C LYS A 73 10.10 -18.91 -14.89
N LYS A 74 9.52 -20.11 -14.91
CA LYS A 74 10.23 -21.40 -15.01
C LYS A 74 9.81 -22.15 -16.28
N HIS A 75 10.81 -22.60 -17.02
CA HIS A 75 10.65 -23.34 -18.27
C HIS A 75 11.39 -24.67 -18.17
N GLN A 76 10.70 -25.77 -18.46
CA GLN A 76 11.33 -27.09 -18.52
C GLN A 76 12.02 -27.27 -19.87
N ILE A 77 13.28 -27.70 -19.85
CA ILE A 77 14.06 -27.98 -21.05
C ILE A 77 14.19 -29.49 -21.11
N GLY A 78 13.40 -30.11 -21.99
CA GLY A 78 13.26 -31.56 -22.06
C GLY A 78 14.35 -32.29 -22.84
N ALA A 79 15.35 -31.58 -23.39
CA ALA A 79 16.35 -32.15 -24.28
C ALA A 79 17.75 -31.52 -24.10
N GLY A 80 18.77 -32.39 -24.03
CA GLY A 80 20.18 -32.04 -23.84
C GLY A 80 20.61 -31.96 -22.36
N ASN A 81 21.78 -31.36 -22.11
CA ASN A 81 22.34 -31.22 -20.77
C ASN A 81 21.61 -30.18 -19.89
N ALA A 82 20.84 -29.26 -20.49
CA ALA A 82 20.01 -28.31 -19.75
C ALA A 82 18.65 -28.91 -19.36
N ARG A 83 18.29 -28.83 -18.07
CA ARG A 83 17.07 -29.42 -17.49
C ARG A 83 15.93 -28.42 -17.31
N SER A 84 16.27 -27.19 -16.93
CA SER A 84 15.29 -26.11 -16.79
C SER A 84 15.97 -24.76 -16.86
N ALA A 85 15.25 -23.77 -17.34
CA ALA A 85 15.62 -22.36 -17.30
C ALA A 85 14.65 -21.61 -16.37
N THR A 86 15.18 -20.73 -15.55
CA THR A 86 14.38 -19.84 -14.68
C THR A 86 14.82 -18.41 -14.89
N VAL A 87 13.88 -17.52 -15.21
CA VAL A 87 14.12 -16.09 -15.35
C VAL A 87 13.65 -15.40 -14.09
N VAL A 88 14.57 -14.67 -13.45
CA VAL A 88 14.31 -13.86 -12.26
C VAL A 88 14.59 -12.41 -12.63
N SER A 89 13.56 -11.56 -12.53
CA SER A 89 13.66 -10.15 -12.88
C SER A 89 13.53 -9.27 -11.64
N THR A 90 14.36 -8.24 -11.60
CA THR A 90 14.33 -7.13 -10.63
C THR A 90 14.08 -5.82 -11.39
N ARG A 91 13.94 -4.69 -10.71
CA ARG A 91 13.74 -3.39 -11.39
C ARG A 91 14.89 -3.02 -12.33
N ASP A 92 16.13 -3.45 -12.03
CA ASP A 92 17.33 -3.00 -12.74
C ASP A 92 18.03 -4.10 -13.57
N ARG A 93 17.64 -5.37 -13.45
CA ARG A 93 18.24 -6.49 -14.21
C ARG A 93 17.37 -7.74 -14.24
N SER A 94 17.54 -8.55 -15.27
CA SER A 94 17.00 -9.91 -15.35
C SER A 94 18.13 -10.94 -15.37
N ARG A 95 17.99 -11.99 -14.56
CA ARG A 95 18.93 -13.12 -14.47
C ARG A 95 18.26 -14.39 -15.00
N LEU A 96 18.89 -15.02 -15.99
CA LEU A 96 18.53 -16.35 -16.48
C LEU A 96 19.41 -17.40 -15.79
N VAL A 97 18.79 -18.30 -15.05
CA VAL A 97 19.46 -19.45 -14.40
C VAL A 97 19.09 -20.74 -15.14
N ILE A 98 20.08 -21.42 -15.68
CA ILE A 98 19.93 -22.69 -16.40
C ILE A 98 20.46 -23.80 -15.50
N ASN A 99 19.59 -24.73 -15.09
CA ASN A 99 19.99 -25.93 -14.35
C ASN A 99 20.51 -26.99 -15.33
N LEU A 100 21.69 -27.53 -15.06
CA LEU A 100 22.35 -28.53 -15.90
C LEU A 100 22.44 -29.88 -15.20
N SER A 101 22.56 -30.97 -15.96
CA SER A 101 22.93 -32.28 -15.41
C SER A 101 24.43 -32.42 -15.09
N ARG A 102 25.29 -31.75 -15.87
CA ARG A 102 26.75 -31.67 -15.66
C ARG A 102 27.25 -30.31 -16.12
N ILE A 103 28.36 -29.82 -15.59
CA ILE A 103 28.94 -28.55 -16.04
C ILE A 103 29.47 -28.69 -17.48
N VAL A 104 29.12 -27.73 -18.34
CA VAL A 104 29.60 -27.64 -19.73
C VAL A 104 29.83 -26.17 -20.07
N GLU A 105 30.67 -25.93 -21.06
CA GLU A 105 30.89 -24.57 -21.57
C GLU A 105 29.63 -24.00 -22.22
N TYR A 106 29.53 -22.68 -22.23
CA TYR A 106 28.47 -21.96 -22.92
C TYR A 106 29.03 -20.76 -23.70
N SER A 107 28.28 -20.32 -24.70
CA SER A 107 28.57 -19.11 -25.45
C SER A 107 27.30 -18.29 -25.64
N THR A 108 27.43 -16.96 -25.64
CA THR A 108 26.32 -16.04 -25.91
C THR A 108 26.60 -15.25 -27.19
N ARG A 109 25.58 -15.05 -28.01
CA ARG A 109 25.66 -14.26 -29.25
C ARG A 109 24.37 -13.47 -29.44
N ALA A 110 24.48 -12.14 -29.51
CA ALA A 110 23.37 -11.29 -29.89
C ALA A 110 23.25 -11.21 -31.42
N VAL A 111 22.05 -11.42 -31.95
CA VAL A 111 21.72 -11.28 -33.39
C VAL A 111 20.40 -10.51 -33.50
N GLY A 112 20.46 -9.25 -33.94
CA GLY A 112 19.28 -8.37 -33.95
C GLY A 112 18.74 -8.15 -32.53
N ASN A 113 17.44 -8.34 -32.34
CA ASN A 113 16.78 -8.27 -31.03
C ASN A 113 16.73 -9.63 -30.30
N THR A 114 17.59 -10.56 -30.67
CA THR A 114 17.59 -11.92 -30.12
C THR A 114 18.94 -12.23 -29.49
N LEU A 115 18.94 -12.79 -28.27
CA LEU A 115 20.13 -13.35 -27.63
C LEU A 115 20.09 -14.87 -27.73
N LEU A 116 21.08 -15.44 -28.41
CA LEU A 116 21.29 -16.87 -28.53
C LEU A 116 22.31 -17.33 -27.50
N ILE A 117 21.93 -18.30 -26.67
CA ILE A 117 22.79 -18.92 -25.67
C ILE A 117 22.94 -20.38 -26.02
N ARG A 118 24.16 -20.81 -26.33
CA ARG A 118 24.46 -22.20 -26.66
C ARG A 118 25.17 -22.85 -25.48
N VAL A 119 24.64 -23.96 -25.00
CA VAL A 119 25.13 -24.71 -23.83
C VAL A 119 25.57 -26.10 -24.28
N GLY A 120 26.86 -26.40 -24.17
CA GLY A 120 27.50 -27.63 -24.68
C GLY A 120 28.46 -27.37 -25.85
N SER A 121 29.49 -28.21 -26.02
CA SER A 121 30.50 -28.06 -27.08
C SER A 121 30.28 -29.05 -28.23
N SER A 122 30.22 -28.55 -29.47
CA SER A 122 30.53 -29.35 -30.66
C SER A 122 32.02 -29.25 -30.93
N ASP A 123 32.73 -30.38 -30.90
CA ASP A 123 34.17 -30.47 -31.15
C ASP A 123 34.52 -29.91 -32.56
N GLY A 124 35.30 -28.82 -32.63
CA GLY A 124 35.84 -28.28 -33.89
C GLY A 124 36.10 -26.76 -33.99
N ALA A 125 37.37 -26.38 -33.75
CA ALA A 125 38.11 -25.18 -34.24
C ALA A 125 38.04 -23.85 -33.44
N PRO A 126 39.05 -22.95 -33.57
CA PRO A 126 40.30 -22.96 -32.82
C PRO A 126 40.50 -21.69 -31.95
N SER A 127 41.45 -21.81 -31.01
CA SER A 127 42.03 -20.73 -30.23
C SER A 127 42.54 -19.57 -31.09
N LEU A 128 42.07 -18.36 -30.80
CA LEU A 128 42.65 -17.09 -31.28
C LEU A 128 43.04 -16.24 -30.07
N SER A 129 44.35 -16.13 -29.90
CA SER A 129 45.05 -15.13 -29.09
C SER A 129 44.84 -13.72 -29.64
N SER A 130 44.85 -12.71 -28.77
CA SER A 130 45.40 -11.39 -29.12
C SER A 130 46.35 -10.92 -28.02
N ASN A 131 47.64 -11.05 -28.35
CA ASN A 131 48.74 -10.39 -27.67
C ASN A 131 48.80 -8.93 -28.17
N GLY A 132 48.97 -7.97 -27.26
CA GLY A 132 49.13 -6.56 -27.58
C GLY A 132 49.84 -5.86 -26.44
N GLY A 133 51.16 -6.03 -26.37
CA GLY A 133 52.00 -5.40 -25.35
C GLY A 133 52.20 -3.91 -25.57
N ASN A 134 52.49 -3.18 -24.49
CA ASN A 134 53.68 -2.33 -24.45
C ASN A 134 54.06 -1.91 -23.01
N GLN A 135 55.27 -2.32 -22.65
CA GLN A 135 56.32 -1.58 -21.93
C GLN A 135 55.96 -0.61 -20.79
N ILE A 136 56.41 -1.01 -19.61
CA ILE A 136 56.86 -0.16 -18.50
C ILE A 136 58.15 0.59 -18.93
N PRO A 137 58.32 1.87 -18.57
CA PRO A 137 59.63 2.43 -18.23
C PRO A 137 59.85 2.36 -16.71
N GLN A 138 61.00 1.82 -16.32
CA GLN A 138 61.49 1.84 -14.94
C GLN A 138 61.56 3.27 -14.39
N GLY A 139 61.11 3.43 -13.14
CA GLY A 139 61.40 4.57 -12.29
C GLY A 139 61.15 4.16 -10.85
N GLY A 140 62.22 3.93 -10.10
CA GLY A 140 62.14 3.47 -8.71
C GLY A 140 61.54 4.53 -7.79
N SER A 141 60.70 4.09 -6.85
CA SER A 141 60.56 4.72 -5.55
C SER A 141 59.90 3.73 -4.59
N ASN A 142 60.57 3.50 -3.46
CA ASN A 142 60.04 2.81 -2.29
C ASN A 142 58.63 3.30 -1.95
N SER A 143 57.69 2.36 -1.87
CA SER A 143 56.54 2.48 -0.99
C SER A 143 56.20 1.11 -0.44
N SER A 144 56.49 0.93 0.84
CA SER A 144 56.00 -0.12 1.71
C SER A 144 54.49 -0.35 1.53
N SER A 145 54.10 -1.45 0.90
CA SER A 145 52.73 -1.96 0.98
C SER A 145 52.70 -3.06 2.03
N PHE A 146 52.18 -2.70 3.21
CA PHE A 146 51.65 -3.66 4.16
C PHE A 146 50.73 -4.63 3.40
N SER A 147 51.01 -5.93 3.46
CA SER A 147 49.99 -6.93 3.19
C SER A 147 48.95 -6.76 4.29
N ASP A 148 47.86 -6.04 4.00
CA ASP A 148 46.76 -5.88 4.94
C ASP A 148 46.19 -7.28 5.19
N GLU A 149 46.47 -7.80 6.37
CA GLU A 149 46.08 -9.15 6.75
C GLU A 149 44.56 -9.26 6.67
N LEU A 150 44.06 -10.28 5.95
CA LEU A 150 42.62 -10.50 5.78
C LEU A 150 41.98 -10.67 7.16
N LYS A 151 40.95 -9.87 7.45
CA LYS A 151 40.27 -9.86 8.74
C LYS A 151 38.77 -9.63 8.60
N VAL A 152 38.02 -10.20 9.54
CA VAL A 152 36.60 -9.88 9.71
C VAL A 152 36.48 -8.49 10.32
N VAL A 153 35.77 -7.60 9.63
CA VAL A 153 35.49 -6.22 10.05
C VAL A 153 34.27 -6.18 10.96
N ASN A 154 33.23 -6.96 10.64
CA ASN A 154 32.02 -7.03 11.45
C ASN A 154 31.23 -8.32 11.18
N VAL A 155 30.50 -8.78 12.19
CA VAL A 155 29.48 -9.84 12.05
C VAL A 155 28.18 -9.26 12.59
N ASP A 156 27.19 -9.11 11.71
CA ASP A 156 25.89 -8.51 12.00
C ASP A 156 24.76 -9.48 11.65
N PHE A 157 23.58 -9.24 12.20
CA PHE A 157 22.38 -10.01 11.93
C PHE A 157 21.19 -9.09 11.63
N ARG A 158 20.42 -9.44 10.59
CA ARG A 158 19.20 -8.72 10.22
C ARG A 158 18.07 -9.67 9.91
N ARG A 159 16.85 -9.23 10.21
CA ARG A 159 15.62 -9.84 9.71
C ARG A 159 15.34 -9.31 8.30
N GLY A 160 15.22 -10.20 7.33
CA GLY A 160 14.79 -9.88 5.97
C GLY A 160 13.28 -9.68 5.87
N GLU A 161 12.83 -9.07 4.78
CA GLU A 161 11.41 -8.72 4.54
C GLU A 161 10.46 -9.92 4.52
N LEU A 162 10.98 -11.13 4.20
CA LEU A 162 10.23 -12.37 4.18
C LEU A 162 10.34 -13.16 5.49
N GLY A 163 10.87 -12.55 6.56
CA GLY A 163 11.12 -13.22 7.83
C GLY A 163 12.35 -14.15 7.82
N ASP A 164 13.19 -14.07 6.79
CA ASP A 164 14.47 -14.77 6.72
C ASP A 164 15.50 -14.16 7.69
N GLY A 165 16.35 -15.01 8.26
CA GLY A 165 17.48 -14.57 9.08
C GLY A 165 18.71 -14.34 8.20
N GLN A 166 19.20 -13.11 8.12
CA GLN A 166 20.36 -12.75 7.31
C GLN A 166 21.58 -12.51 8.20
N VAL A 167 22.56 -13.41 8.10
CA VAL A 167 23.86 -13.25 8.75
C VAL A 167 24.80 -12.52 7.78
N GLN A 168 25.26 -11.34 8.18
CA GLN A 168 26.08 -10.45 7.35
C GLN A 168 27.50 -10.35 7.92
N ILE A 169 28.47 -10.82 7.16
CA ILE A 169 29.88 -10.85 7.56
C ILE A 169 30.65 -9.88 6.66
N MET A 170 31.08 -8.77 7.23
CA MET A 170 31.87 -7.77 6.53
C MET A 170 33.36 -8.12 6.64
N LEU A 171 34.06 -8.15 5.51
CA LEU A 171 35.46 -8.48 5.36
C LEU A 171 36.25 -7.21 4.98
N ASN A 172 37.54 -7.14 5.28
CA ASN A 172 38.35 -5.98 4.87
C ASN A 172 38.66 -5.99 3.36
N ASP A 173 38.65 -7.17 2.75
CA ASP A 173 38.89 -7.40 1.32
C ASP A 173 37.90 -8.44 0.74
N SER A 174 37.60 -8.28 -0.55
CA SER A 174 36.80 -9.18 -1.36
C SER A 174 37.52 -10.49 -1.74
N SER A 175 38.84 -10.57 -1.58
CA SER A 175 39.62 -11.78 -1.91
C SER A 175 39.48 -12.93 -0.91
N ALA A 176 38.79 -12.72 0.22
CA ALA A 176 38.52 -13.75 1.21
C ALA A 176 37.54 -14.81 0.67
N SER A 177 37.88 -16.08 0.82
CA SER A 177 37.04 -17.22 0.41
C SER A 177 36.39 -17.89 1.61
N ALA A 178 35.07 -18.13 1.54
CA ALA A 178 34.32 -18.85 2.57
C ALA A 178 33.86 -20.23 2.08
N ASN A 179 34.08 -21.26 2.88
CA ASN A 179 33.53 -22.59 2.68
C ASN A 179 32.34 -22.79 3.63
N ILE A 180 31.12 -22.72 3.10
CA ILE A 180 29.90 -22.91 3.87
C ILE A 180 29.37 -24.33 3.67
N ARG A 181 29.15 -25.04 4.78
CA ARG A 181 28.55 -26.37 4.80
C ARG A 181 27.50 -26.49 5.90
N ARG A 182 26.56 -27.42 5.72
CA ARG A 182 25.66 -27.86 6.78
C ARG A 182 26.27 -29.04 7.52
N GLU A 183 26.35 -28.95 8.83
CA GLU A 183 26.85 -30.00 9.71
C GLU A 183 25.77 -30.31 10.75
N GLY A 184 25.00 -31.37 10.51
CA GLY A 184 23.82 -31.71 11.30
C GLY A 184 22.75 -30.61 11.28
N SER A 185 22.48 -30.04 12.45
CA SER A 185 21.54 -28.94 12.66
C SER A 185 22.17 -27.56 12.47
N LYS A 186 23.49 -27.46 12.25
CA LYS A 186 24.21 -26.18 12.21
C LYS A 186 24.71 -25.83 10.81
N ILE A 187 24.91 -24.55 10.55
CA ILE A 187 25.62 -24.07 9.37
C ILE A 187 27.01 -23.63 9.83
N ILE A 188 28.05 -24.17 9.19
CA ILE A 188 29.44 -23.81 9.47
C ILE A 188 29.99 -23.08 8.25
N ALA A 189 30.40 -21.83 8.45
CA ALA A 189 31.13 -21.04 7.48
C ALA A 189 32.58 -20.91 7.94
N ASP A 190 33.48 -21.57 7.22
CA ASP A 190 34.93 -21.51 7.45
C ASP A 190 35.55 -20.50 6.48
N LEU A 191 36.15 -19.44 7.02
CA LEU A 191 36.85 -18.38 6.31
C LEU A 191 38.36 -18.63 6.40
N SER A 192 38.93 -19.21 5.35
CA SER A 192 40.36 -19.53 5.27
C SER A 192 41.21 -18.26 5.22
N ASP A 193 42.31 -18.23 5.97
CA ASP A 193 43.28 -17.11 5.99
C ASP A 193 42.70 -15.75 6.42
N VAL A 194 41.50 -15.73 7.03
CA VAL A 194 40.88 -14.52 7.60
C VAL A 194 40.99 -14.56 9.13
N LYS A 195 41.62 -13.56 9.74
CA LYS A 195 41.69 -13.41 11.19
C LYS A 195 40.41 -12.81 11.78
N LEU A 196 40.00 -13.33 12.94
CA LEU A 196 38.93 -12.77 13.75
C LEU A 196 39.52 -11.85 14.83
N PRO A 197 39.22 -10.54 14.81
CA PRO A 197 39.54 -9.67 15.94
C PRO A 197 38.93 -10.19 17.24
N ARG A 198 39.67 -10.11 18.36
CA ARG A 198 39.19 -10.61 19.67
C ARG A 198 37.84 -10.04 20.10
N GLU A 199 37.53 -8.83 19.64
CA GLU A 199 36.30 -8.09 19.90
C GLU A 199 35.06 -8.76 19.26
N LEU A 200 35.28 -9.45 18.14
CA LEU A 200 34.25 -10.13 17.37
C LEU A 200 34.16 -11.62 17.69
N SER A 201 35.05 -12.14 18.55
CA SER A 201 35.01 -13.51 19.07
C SER A 201 33.94 -13.66 20.16
N ARG A 202 32.67 -13.53 19.76
CA ARG A 202 31.50 -13.58 20.66
C ARG A 202 30.37 -14.38 20.03
N ARG A 203 29.47 -14.84 20.89
CA ARG A 203 28.18 -15.42 20.50
C ARG A 203 27.12 -14.31 20.46
N LEU A 204 26.41 -14.19 19.35
CA LEU A 204 25.23 -13.33 19.20
C LEU A 204 23.98 -14.18 19.44
N ASP A 205 23.09 -13.69 20.29
CA ASP A 205 21.72 -14.21 20.45
C ASP A 205 20.79 -13.33 19.62
N VAL A 206 20.05 -13.94 18.70
CA VAL A 206 19.18 -13.26 17.74
C VAL A 206 17.73 -13.76 17.82
N THR A 207 17.37 -14.40 18.92
CA THR A 207 16.03 -14.97 19.15
C THR A 207 14.90 -13.92 19.12
N ASP A 208 15.17 -12.69 19.59
CA ASP A 208 14.20 -11.57 19.60
C ASP A 208 13.76 -11.09 18.21
N PHE A 209 14.51 -11.45 17.16
CA PHE A 209 14.22 -10.99 15.80
C PHE A 209 13.14 -11.83 15.10
N ALA A 210 12.58 -12.86 15.75
CA ALA A 210 11.55 -13.74 15.19
C ALA A 210 11.93 -14.31 13.81
N THR A 211 13.17 -14.79 13.70
CA THR A 211 13.75 -15.41 12.50
C THR A 211 14.10 -16.87 12.77
N PRO A 212 14.41 -17.71 11.76
CA PRO A 212 14.80 -19.09 11.99
C PRO A 212 16.16 -19.31 12.67
N VAL A 213 16.91 -18.26 13.03
CA VAL A 213 18.25 -18.36 13.64
C VAL A 213 18.16 -18.06 15.14
N GLN A 214 18.83 -18.85 15.99
CA GLN A 214 18.94 -18.60 17.44
C GLN A 214 20.27 -17.95 17.80
N TYR A 215 21.37 -18.59 17.41
CA TYR A 215 22.71 -18.18 17.80
C TYR A 215 23.66 -18.09 16.61
N ILE A 216 24.57 -17.13 16.67
CA ILE A 216 25.69 -16.99 15.73
C ILE A 216 26.97 -16.92 16.57
N ASP A 217 27.88 -17.85 16.35
CA ASP A 217 29.09 -18.01 17.15
C ASP A 217 30.31 -17.86 16.26
N ALA A 218 31.03 -16.74 16.40
CA ALA A 218 32.26 -16.48 15.67
C ALA A 218 33.47 -16.84 16.54
N LYS A 219 34.29 -17.78 16.08
CA LYS A 219 35.44 -18.32 16.82
C LYS A 219 36.65 -18.43 15.90
N ASP A 220 37.84 -18.23 16.50
CA ASP A 220 39.10 -18.60 15.86
C ASP A 220 39.25 -20.13 15.89
N PHE A 221 39.54 -20.74 14.74
CA PHE A 221 39.72 -22.17 14.57
C PHE A 221 40.94 -22.42 13.68
N GLU A 222 42.02 -22.92 14.29
CA GLU A 222 43.27 -23.32 13.59
C GLU A 222 43.88 -22.22 12.70
N GLY A 223 43.74 -20.94 13.07
CA GLY A 223 44.27 -19.81 12.29
C GLY A 223 43.33 -19.31 11.18
N ALA A 224 42.12 -19.86 11.10
CA ALA A 224 41.02 -19.42 10.26
C ALA A 224 39.83 -18.96 11.12
N THR A 225 38.91 -18.17 10.55
CA THR A 225 37.68 -17.78 11.25
C THR A 225 36.58 -18.79 10.97
N ARG A 226 36.00 -19.38 12.01
CA ARG A 226 34.81 -20.23 11.92
C ARG A 226 33.60 -19.52 12.47
N ILE A 227 32.55 -19.43 11.67
CA ILE A 227 31.25 -18.90 12.07
C ILE A 227 30.25 -20.05 12.09
N VAL A 228 29.69 -20.31 13.26
CA VAL A 228 28.68 -21.35 13.47
C VAL A 228 27.34 -20.69 13.68
N ILE A 229 26.40 -20.97 12.79
CA ILE A 229 25.02 -20.48 12.87
C ILE A 229 24.15 -21.64 13.34
N GLU A 230 23.38 -21.41 14.40
CA GLU A 230 22.47 -22.38 15.02
C GLU A 230 21.01 -21.95 14.77
N PRO A 231 20.30 -22.62 13.85
CA PRO A 231 18.88 -22.42 13.62
C PRO A 231 17.97 -22.97 14.74
N ILE A 232 16.72 -22.50 14.80
CA ILE A 232 15.70 -22.94 15.77
C ILE A 232 15.26 -24.39 15.52
N SER A 233 15.17 -24.78 14.25
CA SER A 233 14.70 -26.09 13.83
C SER A 233 15.69 -26.74 12.86
N ASP A 234 15.61 -28.07 12.68
CA ASP A 234 16.40 -28.78 11.68
C ASP A 234 15.88 -28.58 10.24
N ASP A 235 14.69 -28.01 10.10
CA ASP A 235 13.98 -27.85 8.83
C ASP A 235 14.18 -26.44 8.23
N PHE A 236 15.43 -26.11 7.93
CA PHE A 236 15.82 -24.86 7.26
C PHE A 236 16.49 -25.09 5.91
N GLU A 237 16.33 -24.12 5.01
CA GLU A 237 17.19 -23.92 3.85
C GLU A 237 18.09 -22.71 4.07
N PHE A 238 19.27 -22.71 3.46
CA PHE A 238 20.14 -21.55 3.47
C PHE A 238 20.71 -21.26 2.08
N LEU A 239 20.94 -19.99 1.81
CA LEU A 239 21.57 -19.50 0.60
C LEU A 239 22.70 -18.56 0.98
N ALA A 240 23.92 -18.87 0.55
CA ALA A 240 25.10 -18.08 0.84
C ALA A 240 25.66 -17.46 -0.45
N TYR A 241 25.99 -16.18 -0.40
CA TYR A 241 26.62 -15.45 -1.50
C TYR A 241 27.50 -14.33 -0.95
N GLN A 242 28.57 -14.01 -1.68
CA GLN A 242 29.47 -12.92 -1.34
C GLN A 242 29.39 -11.86 -2.44
N THR A 243 29.14 -10.62 -2.04
CA THR A 243 29.14 -9.46 -2.92
C THR A 243 30.21 -8.50 -2.40
N ASP A 244 31.26 -8.30 -3.18
CA ASP A 244 32.45 -7.54 -2.79
C ASP A 244 33.02 -8.02 -1.45
N LYS A 245 32.92 -7.17 -0.42
CA LYS A 245 33.43 -7.39 0.94
C LYS A 245 32.41 -7.98 1.90
N LEU A 246 31.17 -8.21 1.46
CA LEU A 246 30.08 -8.67 2.30
C LEU A 246 29.69 -10.11 1.95
N LEU A 247 29.88 -11.03 2.89
CA LEU A 247 29.36 -12.40 2.82
C LEU A 247 28.00 -12.45 3.52
N SER A 248 26.95 -12.77 2.78
CA SER A 248 25.58 -12.91 3.30
C SER A 248 25.17 -14.38 3.30
N ILE A 249 24.69 -14.85 4.45
CA ILE A 249 24.10 -16.18 4.62
C ILE A 249 22.64 -15.97 5.04
N ASN A 250 21.73 -16.24 4.12
CA ASN A 250 20.29 -16.10 4.34
C ASN A 250 19.72 -17.46 4.73
N VAL A 251 19.03 -17.52 5.88
CA VAL A 251 18.41 -18.74 6.42
C VAL A 251 16.90 -18.56 6.41
N THR A 252 16.19 -19.52 5.81
CA THR A 252 14.73 -19.52 5.67
C THR A 252 14.15 -20.82 6.23
N ASN A 253 12.97 -20.76 6.84
CA ASN A 253 12.17 -21.94 7.17
C ASN A 253 11.75 -22.66 5.88
N LEU A 254 11.74 -24.00 5.89
CA LEU A 254 11.12 -24.74 4.78
C LEU A 254 9.61 -24.38 4.70
N PRO A 255 9.05 -24.10 3.50
CA PRO A 255 7.61 -23.88 3.33
C PRO A 255 6.77 -25.08 3.79
N GLU A 256 5.61 -24.85 4.42
CA GLU A 256 4.74 -25.90 4.98
C GLU A 256 4.35 -26.97 3.94
N GLU A 257 4.08 -26.59 2.68
CA GLU A 257 3.83 -27.54 1.58
C GLU A 257 4.99 -28.54 1.36
N GLN A 258 6.25 -28.08 1.47
CA GLN A 258 7.42 -28.95 1.30
C GLN A 258 7.71 -29.78 2.56
N GLN A 259 7.37 -29.27 3.74
CA GLN A 259 7.43 -30.03 4.99
C GLN A 259 6.40 -31.16 4.99
N GLU A 260 5.18 -30.89 4.52
CA GLU A 260 4.16 -31.92 4.29
C GLU A 260 4.60 -32.92 3.22
N GLU A 261 5.18 -32.46 2.10
CA GLU A 261 5.71 -33.36 1.08
C GLU A 261 6.87 -34.23 1.60
N ARG A 262 7.75 -33.69 2.46
CA ARG A 262 8.84 -34.46 3.09
C ARG A 262 8.33 -35.46 4.12
N LYS A 263 7.39 -35.05 4.98
CA LYS A 263 6.68 -35.95 5.91
C LYS A 263 5.88 -37.02 5.16
N LYS A 264 5.33 -36.69 3.98
CA LYS A 264 4.68 -37.64 3.05
C LYS A 264 5.70 -38.53 2.31
N LYS A 265 6.90 -38.04 1.99
CA LYS A 265 7.96 -38.78 1.26
C LYS A 265 8.79 -39.72 2.13
N PHE A 266 9.00 -39.42 3.42
CA PHE A 266 9.69 -40.30 4.37
C PHE A 266 8.98 -40.35 5.73
N PRO A 267 7.82 -41.03 5.84
CA PRO A 267 7.06 -41.12 7.09
C PRO A 267 7.65 -42.07 8.14
N PHE A 268 8.85 -42.62 7.87
CA PHE A 268 9.46 -43.69 8.66
C PHE A 268 10.86 -43.28 9.12
N THR A 269 11.09 -43.30 10.43
CA THR A 269 12.30 -42.79 11.12
C THR A 269 13.00 -43.84 11.97
N GLY A 270 12.46 -45.06 12.01
CA GLY A 270 12.97 -46.15 12.85
C GLY A 270 14.36 -46.67 12.46
N GLU A 271 15.07 -47.23 13.44
CA GLU A 271 16.32 -47.96 13.22
C GLU A 271 16.16 -49.02 12.12
N LYS A 272 17.19 -49.16 11.27
CA LYS A 272 17.11 -50.01 10.09
C LYS A 272 17.34 -51.46 10.46
N LEU A 273 16.40 -52.32 10.08
CA LEU A 273 16.48 -53.76 10.24
C LEU A 273 16.59 -54.48 8.90
N SER A 274 17.20 -55.66 8.92
CA SER A 274 17.25 -56.57 7.78
C SER A 274 16.79 -57.95 8.25
N LEU A 275 15.69 -58.44 7.69
CA LEU A 275 15.03 -59.68 8.09
C LEU A 275 14.74 -60.50 6.85
N ASN A 276 14.90 -61.82 6.92
CA ASN A 276 14.57 -62.71 5.82
C ASN A 276 13.86 -63.95 6.37
N PHE A 277 12.55 -64.01 6.18
CA PHE A 277 11.72 -65.10 6.65
C PHE A 277 10.86 -65.66 5.53
N GLN A 278 10.75 -66.98 5.50
CA GLN A 278 9.85 -67.70 4.62
C GLN A 278 8.79 -68.38 5.48
N ASN A 279 7.52 -68.06 5.24
CA ASN A 279 6.37 -68.65 5.93
C ASN A 279 6.44 -68.57 7.47
N ILE A 280 6.72 -67.40 8.02
CA ILE A 280 6.71 -67.15 9.47
C ILE A 280 5.33 -66.65 9.92
N GLU A 281 4.89 -67.01 11.12
CA GLU A 281 3.63 -66.51 11.69
C GLU A 281 3.71 -64.99 11.94
N VAL A 282 2.63 -64.27 11.64
CA VAL A 282 2.59 -62.81 11.76
C VAL A 282 2.85 -62.35 13.20
N ARG A 283 2.37 -63.10 14.20
CA ARG A 283 2.66 -62.84 15.63
C ARG A 283 4.15 -62.90 15.95
N ALA A 284 4.86 -63.90 15.44
CA ALA A 284 6.29 -64.06 15.66
C ALA A 284 7.10 -62.93 15.01
N VAL A 285 6.67 -62.44 13.84
CA VAL A 285 7.29 -61.27 13.19
C VAL A 285 7.06 -59.99 14.00
N LEU A 286 5.82 -59.76 14.47
CA LEU A 286 5.50 -58.58 15.27
C LEU A 286 6.27 -58.60 16.61
N GLN A 287 6.38 -59.76 17.25
CA GLN A 287 7.18 -59.93 18.46
C GLN A 287 8.66 -59.64 18.22
N LEU A 288 9.24 -60.13 17.13
CA LEU A 288 10.65 -59.85 16.80
C LEU A 288 10.91 -58.36 16.55
N ILE A 289 9.97 -57.66 15.90
CA ILE A 289 10.06 -56.21 15.71
C ILE A 289 9.92 -55.48 17.06
N ALA A 290 9.04 -55.95 17.94
CA ALA A 290 8.86 -55.41 19.29
C ALA A 290 10.12 -55.61 20.17
N ASP A 291 10.72 -56.80 20.13
CA ASP A 291 11.94 -57.15 20.85
C ASP A 291 13.15 -56.33 20.36
N PHE A 292 13.22 -56.07 19.04
CA PHE A 292 14.26 -55.22 18.45
C PHE A 292 14.12 -53.74 18.86
N THR A 293 12.88 -53.26 19.02
CA THR A 293 12.57 -51.84 19.28
C THR A 293 12.35 -51.52 20.76
N GLY A 294 12.33 -52.54 21.62
CA GLY A 294 12.03 -52.39 23.05
C GLY A 294 10.58 -52.00 23.35
N LEU A 295 9.65 -52.17 22.40
CA LEU A 295 8.24 -51.83 22.57
C LEU A 295 7.48 -52.98 23.22
N ASN A 296 6.61 -52.68 24.19
CA ASN A 296 5.69 -53.69 24.73
C ASN A 296 4.55 -53.91 23.73
N LEU A 297 4.46 -55.11 23.15
CA LEU A 297 3.44 -55.46 22.15
C LEU A 297 2.40 -56.42 22.75
N VAL A 298 1.11 -56.12 22.53
CA VAL A 298 -0.01 -57.04 22.79
C VAL A 298 -0.71 -57.32 21.46
N ALA A 299 -0.59 -58.56 20.97
CA ALA A 299 -1.29 -59.02 19.78
C ALA A 299 -2.58 -59.76 20.17
N SER A 300 -3.71 -59.41 19.53
CA SER A 300 -4.99 -60.11 19.75
C SER A 300 -4.93 -61.56 19.28
N ASP A 301 -5.72 -62.45 19.89
CA ASP A 301 -5.81 -63.87 19.53
C ASP A 301 -6.32 -64.07 18.09
N THR A 302 -7.05 -63.08 17.58
CA THR A 302 -7.60 -63.03 16.21
C THR A 302 -6.57 -62.73 15.12
N VAL A 303 -5.32 -62.39 15.48
CA VAL A 303 -4.23 -62.15 14.52
C VAL A 303 -3.71 -63.49 13.97
N GLN A 304 -4.24 -63.94 12.83
CA GLN A 304 -3.87 -65.22 12.21
C GLN A 304 -3.19 -65.03 10.84
N GLY A 305 -2.39 -66.03 10.45
CA GLY A 305 -1.75 -66.13 9.14
C GLY A 305 -0.23 -66.13 9.17
N SER A 306 0.36 -66.57 8.07
CA SER A 306 1.81 -66.51 7.83
C SER A 306 2.15 -65.47 6.78
N ILE A 307 3.36 -64.90 6.88
CA ILE A 307 3.91 -63.95 5.93
C ILE A 307 5.30 -64.40 5.51
N THR A 308 5.61 -64.23 4.22
CA THR A 308 6.96 -64.38 3.69
C THR A 308 7.48 -62.99 3.42
N LEU A 309 8.59 -62.62 4.04
CA LEU A 309 9.09 -61.25 4.01
C LEU A 309 10.63 -61.24 3.95
N ARG A 310 11.16 -60.48 2.98
CA ARG A 310 12.59 -60.18 2.87
C ARG A 310 12.77 -58.67 2.90
N LEU A 311 13.29 -58.16 4.01
CA LEU A 311 13.62 -56.75 4.22
C LEU A 311 15.14 -56.60 4.24
N GLN A 312 15.66 -55.62 3.52
CA GLN A 312 17.07 -55.25 3.55
C GLN A 312 17.17 -53.75 3.80
N ASN A 313 17.79 -53.37 4.92
CA ASN A 313 18.04 -51.97 5.29
C ASN A 313 16.76 -51.11 5.35
N VAL A 314 15.68 -51.66 5.91
CA VAL A 314 14.36 -50.98 6.01
C VAL A 314 14.13 -50.52 7.45
N PRO A 315 13.73 -49.26 7.70
CA PRO A 315 13.30 -48.79 9.02
C PRO A 315 12.25 -49.72 9.66
N TRP A 316 12.35 -49.98 10.97
CA TRP A 316 11.47 -50.94 11.65
C TRP A 316 9.99 -50.54 11.64
N ASP A 317 9.70 -49.24 11.65
CA ASP A 317 8.36 -48.67 11.61
C ASP A 317 7.72 -48.82 10.22
N GLN A 318 8.54 -48.73 9.17
CA GLN A 318 8.16 -49.10 7.80
C GLN A 318 7.91 -50.61 7.69
N ALA A 319 8.77 -51.42 8.30
CA ALA A 319 8.61 -52.87 8.33
C ALA A 319 7.32 -53.29 9.06
N LEU A 320 7.04 -52.67 10.21
CA LEU A 320 5.81 -52.88 10.98
C LEU A 320 4.58 -52.47 10.17
N ASP A 321 4.57 -51.29 9.56
CA ASP A 321 3.44 -50.83 8.74
C ASP A 321 3.19 -51.74 7.53
N LEU A 322 4.25 -52.25 6.89
CA LEU A 322 4.12 -53.20 5.80
C LEU A 322 3.49 -54.53 6.25
N VAL A 323 3.90 -55.06 7.40
CA VAL A 323 3.32 -56.29 7.99
C VAL A 323 1.86 -56.07 8.38
N LEU A 324 1.53 -54.91 8.96
CA LEU A 324 0.16 -54.57 9.34
C LEU A 324 -0.75 -54.43 8.11
N LYS A 325 -0.34 -53.66 7.09
CA LYS A 325 -1.12 -53.43 5.85
C LYS A 325 -1.32 -54.69 5.03
N THR A 326 -0.29 -55.53 4.87
CA THR A 326 -0.39 -56.77 4.07
C THR A 326 -1.35 -57.80 4.68
N LYS A 327 -1.64 -57.70 5.97
CA LYS A 327 -2.56 -58.60 6.69
C LYS A 327 -3.82 -57.91 7.22
N GLY A 328 -4.07 -56.65 6.85
CA GLY A 328 -5.27 -55.92 7.26
C GLY A 328 -5.36 -55.64 8.77
N LEU A 329 -4.22 -55.54 9.45
CA LEU A 329 -4.14 -55.27 10.88
C LEU A 329 -3.99 -53.76 11.11
N GLY A 330 -4.58 -53.28 12.21
CA GLY A 330 -4.35 -51.94 12.73
C GLY A 330 -3.45 -51.98 13.97
N LYS A 331 -2.90 -50.82 14.33
CA LYS A 331 -2.15 -50.62 15.57
C LYS A 331 -2.78 -49.50 16.38
N ARG A 332 -2.84 -49.64 17.71
CA ARG A 332 -3.21 -48.58 18.64
C ARG A 332 -2.17 -48.50 19.75
N GLN A 333 -1.63 -47.31 19.97
CA GLN A 333 -0.70 -47.07 21.06
C GLN A 333 -1.49 -46.57 22.27
N MET A 334 -1.42 -47.32 23.37
CA MET A 334 -2.02 -46.95 24.65
C MET A 334 -0.87 -46.74 25.65
N GLY A 335 -0.36 -45.50 25.71
CA GLY A 335 0.82 -45.16 26.50
C GLY A 335 2.07 -45.92 26.03
N SER A 336 2.58 -46.83 26.87
CA SER A 336 3.79 -47.64 26.63
C SER A 336 3.52 -48.99 25.97
N VAL A 337 2.26 -49.32 25.67
CA VAL A 337 1.85 -50.61 25.07
C VAL A 337 1.27 -50.39 23.68
N LEU A 338 1.73 -51.20 22.73
CA LEU A 338 1.23 -51.24 21.36
C LEU A 338 0.26 -52.42 21.21
N LEU A 339 -1.01 -52.11 21.02
CA LEU A 339 -2.05 -53.09 20.70
C LEU A 339 -2.10 -53.31 19.18
N VAL A 340 -1.99 -54.57 18.75
CA VAL A 340 -2.17 -54.96 17.34
C VAL A 340 -3.33 -55.95 17.22
N ALA A 341 -4.32 -55.58 16.41
CA ALA A 341 -5.52 -56.37 16.15
C ALA A 341 -6.02 -56.10 14.72
N PRO A 342 -6.95 -56.88 14.18
CA PRO A 342 -7.58 -56.57 12.89
C PRO A 342 -8.13 -55.14 12.85
N ALA A 343 -7.93 -54.43 11.74
CA ALA A 343 -8.29 -53.02 11.62
C ALA A 343 -9.79 -52.77 11.88
N GLU A 344 -10.65 -53.72 11.52
CA GLU A 344 -12.10 -53.67 11.76
C GLU A 344 -12.46 -53.73 13.25
N GLU A 345 -11.77 -54.57 14.04
CA GLU A 345 -11.99 -54.68 15.49
C GLU A 345 -11.57 -53.39 16.21
N ILE A 346 -10.47 -52.79 15.76
CA ILE A 346 -9.94 -51.52 16.24
C ILE A 346 -10.91 -50.38 15.94
N ALA A 347 -11.42 -50.29 14.71
CA ALA A 347 -12.39 -49.27 14.32
C ALA A 347 -13.74 -49.43 15.03
N ALA A 348 -14.19 -50.67 15.23
CA ALA A 348 -15.43 -50.96 15.95
C ALA A 348 -15.35 -50.54 17.43
N ARG A 349 -14.24 -50.84 18.13
CA ARG A 349 -14.04 -50.38 19.51
C ARG A 349 -13.96 -48.87 19.62
N GLU A 350 -13.29 -48.21 18.69
CA GLU A 350 -13.15 -46.75 18.69
C GLU A 350 -14.49 -46.06 18.44
N LYS A 351 -15.31 -46.60 17.55
CA LYS A 351 -16.67 -46.13 17.36
C LYS A 351 -17.49 -46.28 18.64
N ILE A 352 -17.39 -47.42 19.33
CA ILE A 352 -18.08 -47.65 20.61
C ILE A 352 -17.56 -46.69 21.70
N GLU A 353 -16.25 -46.46 21.78
CA GLU A 353 -15.65 -45.53 22.75
C GLU A 353 -16.10 -44.08 22.49
N LEU A 354 -16.09 -43.64 21.22
CA LEU A 354 -16.58 -42.30 20.85
C LEU A 354 -18.09 -42.15 21.04
N GLU A 355 -18.88 -43.18 20.73
CA GLU A 355 -20.31 -43.20 21.02
C GLU A 355 -20.57 -43.22 22.53
N ALA A 356 -19.76 -43.91 23.32
CA ALA A 356 -19.86 -43.89 24.77
C ALA A 356 -19.50 -42.52 25.35
N VAL A 357 -18.45 -41.86 24.84
CA VAL A 357 -18.09 -40.49 25.24
C VAL A 357 -19.22 -39.51 24.88
N LYS A 358 -19.78 -39.61 23.66
CA LYS A 358 -20.95 -38.81 23.25
C LYS A 358 -22.17 -39.06 24.12
N GLN A 359 -22.47 -40.33 24.42
CA GLN A 359 -23.58 -40.68 25.31
C GLN A 359 -23.35 -40.15 26.73
N VAL A 360 -22.12 -40.17 27.24
CA VAL A 360 -21.80 -39.58 28.55
C VAL A 360 -22.00 -38.07 28.54
N GLU A 361 -21.62 -37.39 27.46
CA GLU A 361 -21.83 -35.95 27.27
C GLU A 361 -23.33 -35.61 27.12
N GLU A 362 -24.07 -36.40 26.35
CA GLU A 362 -25.52 -36.25 26.16
C GLU A 362 -26.32 -36.58 27.42
N LEU A 363 -25.86 -37.51 28.26
CA LEU A 363 -26.52 -37.89 29.51
C LEU A 363 -26.07 -37.05 30.72
N ALA A 364 -25.12 -36.15 30.53
CA ALA A 364 -24.67 -35.26 31.60
C ALA A 364 -25.82 -34.38 32.10
N PRO A 365 -25.89 -34.12 33.42
CA PRO A 365 -26.92 -33.25 33.99
C PRO A 365 -26.71 -31.81 33.54
N LEU A 366 -27.78 -31.16 33.10
CA LEU A 366 -27.77 -29.73 32.79
C LEU A 366 -27.82 -28.92 34.09
N VAL A 367 -26.93 -27.95 34.20
CA VAL A 367 -26.85 -27.00 35.31
C VAL A 367 -27.26 -25.61 34.80
N GLN A 368 -27.79 -24.79 35.69
CA GLN A 368 -28.13 -23.40 35.40
C GLN A 368 -27.16 -22.46 36.11
N GLU A 369 -26.73 -21.42 35.41
CA GLU A 369 -25.82 -20.41 35.95
C GLU A 369 -26.22 -19.01 35.48
N PHE A 370 -26.02 -18.03 36.35
CA PHE A 370 -26.30 -16.63 36.07
C PHE A 370 -24.97 -15.88 36.02
N MET A 371 -24.78 -15.10 34.96
CA MET A 371 -23.64 -14.19 34.84
C MET A 371 -24.15 -12.76 34.63
N GLN A 372 -23.61 -11.82 35.40
CA GLN A 372 -23.86 -10.39 35.24
C GLN A 372 -22.67 -9.74 34.52
N PHE A 373 -22.96 -8.89 33.53
CA PHE A 373 -21.95 -8.18 32.73
C PHE A 373 -21.84 -6.72 33.14
N LYS A 374 -20.61 -6.18 33.11
CA LYS A 374 -20.31 -4.81 33.53
C LYS A 374 -20.23 -3.84 32.35
N TYR A 375 -19.65 -4.26 31.24
CA TYR A 375 -19.34 -3.39 30.10
C TYR A 375 -20.12 -3.82 28.85
N ALA A 376 -20.08 -5.11 28.51
CA ALA A 376 -20.79 -5.65 27.36
C ALA A 376 -22.30 -5.77 27.62
N LYS A 377 -23.09 -5.63 26.55
CA LYS A 377 -24.54 -5.88 26.61
C LYS A 377 -24.80 -7.38 26.58
N ALA A 378 -25.58 -7.86 27.55
CA ALA A 378 -25.98 -9.26 27.66
C ALA A 378 -26.74 -9.75 26.42
N ALA A 379 -27.50 -8.88 25.76
CA ALA A 379 -28.21 -9.19 24.51
C ALA A 379 -27.26 -9.58 23.37
N ASP A 380 -26.20 -8.80 23.15
CA ASP A 380 -25.23 -9.02 22.07
C ASP A 380 -24.42 -10.31 22.31
N LEU A 381 -24.03 -10.55 23.57
CA LEU A 381 -23.33 -11.78 23.97
C LEU A 381 -24.22 -13.02 23.85
N ALA A 382 -25.49 -12.93 24.23
CA ALA A 382 -26.42 -14.05 24.08
C ALA A 382 -26.65 -14.41 22.60
N ALA A 383 -26.68 -13.42 21.70
CA ALA A 383 -26.78 -13.68 20.26
C ALA A 383 -25.56 -14.45 19.72
N ILE A 384 -24.36 -14.20 20.26
CA ILE A 384 -23.15 -14.96 19.92
C ILE A 384 -23.27 -16.41 20.43
N LEU A 385 -23.76 -16.58 21.67
CA LEU A 385 -23.89 -17.90 22.31
C LEU A 385 -24.94 -18.80 21.63
N THR A 386 -26.06 -18.24 21.16
CA THR A 386 -27.17 -18.99 20.55
C THR A 386 -27.07 -19.16 19.03
N SER A 387 -26.01 -18.64 18.42
CA SER A 387 -25.73 -18.86 16.99
C SER A 387 -25.51 -20.35 16.67
N GLU A 388 -25.71 -20.78 15.41
CA GLU A 388 -25.58 -22.21 15.02
C GLU A 388 -24.16 -22.79 15.22
N GLN A 389 -23.15 -21.93 15.34
CA GLN A 389 -21.76 -22.26 15.66
C GLN A 389 -21.37 -21.77 17.05
N GLY A 390 -22.37 -21.47 17.89
CA GLY A 390 -22.21 -20.93 19.22
C GLY A 390 -21.55 -21.92 20.18
N LEU A 391 -21.15 -21.40 21.33
CA LEU A 391 -20.47 -22.20 22.36
C LEU A 391 -21.45 -23.07 23.16
N LEU A 392 -22.76 -22.97 22.96
CA LEU A 392 -23.77 -23.79 23.64
C LEU A 392 -23.87 -25.18 23.01
N SER A 393 -24.17 -26.20 23.82
CA SER A 393 -24.51 -27.53 23.31
C SER A 393 -25.89 -27.53 22.63
N ASP A 394 -26.21 -28.59 21.89
CA ASP A 394 -27.54 -28.79 21.26
C ASP A 394 -28.71 -28.72 22.26
N ARG A 395 -28.43 -28.97 23.55
CA ARG A 395 -29.40 -28.93 24.65
C ARG A 395 -29.29 -27.65 25.48
N GLY A 396 -28.34 -26.79 25.14
CA GLY A 396 -28.02 -25.55 25.82
C GLY A 396 -29.03 -24.46 25.48
N THR A 397 -29.37 -23.63 26.46
CA THR A 397 -30.21 -22.44 26.26
C THR A 397 -29.63 -21.26 27.01
N ALA A 398 -29.66 -20.08 26.40
CA ALA A 398 -29.34 -18.81 27.04
C ALA A 398 -30.53 -17.86 26.98
N VAL A 399 -30.85 -17.21 28.10
CA VAL A 399 -31.93 -16.21 28.22
C VAL A 399 -31.37 -14.96 28.88
N VAL A 400 -31.72 -13.79 28.34
CA VAL A 400 -31.23 -12.49 28.81
C VAL A 400 -32.27 -11.83 29.71
N ASP A 401 -31.86 -11.31 30.86
CA ASP A 401 -32.60 -10.29 31.61
C ASP A 401 -31.93 -8.92 31.36
N GLU A 402 -32.50 -8.15 30.44
CA GLU A 402 -31.99 -6.83 30.03
C GLU A 402 -31.99 -5.82 31.18
N ARG A 403 -32.95 -5.92 32.12
CA ARG A 403 -33.07 -4.98 33.24
C ARG A 403 -31.88 -5.07 34.19
N THR A 404 -31.30 -6.26 34.35
CA THR A 404 -30.16 -6.49 35.24
C THR A 404 -28.84 -6.71 34.50
N ASN A 405 -28.86 -6.68 33.16
CA ASN A 405 -27.76 -7.05 32.27
C ASN A 405 -27.16 -8.42 32.65
N THR A 406 -28.03 -9.42 32.85
CA THR A 406 -27.64 -10.79 33.21
C THR A 406 -28.04 -11.78 32.13
N ILE A 407 -27.22 -12.82 31.93
CA ILE A 407 -27.55 -13.99 31.11
C ILE A 407 -27.74 -15.18 32.04
N LEU A 408 -28.91 -15.82 31.92
CA LEU A 408 -29.18 -17.14 32.45
C LEU A 408 -28.80 -18.18 31.40
N MET A 409 -27.77 -18.95 31.69
CA MET A 409 -27.27 -20.02 30.83
C MET A 409 -27.64 -21.37 31.44
N LYS A 410 -28.05 -22.31 30.60
CA LYS A 410 -28.32 -23.68 30.99
C LYS A 410 -27.58 -24.62 30.05
N ASP A 411 -26.60 -25.35 30.55
CA ASP A 411 -25.81 -26.32 29.78
C ASP A 411 -25.12 -27.33 30.72
N THR A 412 -24.31 -28.24 30.19
CA THR A 412 -23.45 -29.13 30.97
C THR A 412 -22.39 -28.32 31.74
N ALA A 413 -22.02 -28.80 32.93
CA ALA A 413 -21.07 -28.09 33.80
C ALA A 413 -19.70 -27.83 33.12
N SER A 414 -19.22 -28.77 32.29
CA SER A 414 -17.96 -28.61 31.56
C SER A 414 -18.05 -27.52 30.48
N ASN A 415 -19.21 -27.33 29.86
CA ASN A 415 -19.38 -26.34 28.81
C ASN A 415 -19.60 -24.93 29.39
N LEU A 416 -20.36 -24.83 30.49
CA LEU A 416 -20.53 -23.57 31.21
C LEU A 416 -19.20 -22.98 31.71
N GLU A 417 -18.23 -23.81 32.10
CA GLU A 417 -16.87 -23.34 32.44
C GLU A 417 -16.19 -22.65 31.25
N LYS A 418 -16.20 -23.29 30.08
CA LYS A 418 -15.61 -22.74 28.85
C LYS A 418 -16.31 -21.45 28.42
N ILE A 419 -17.64 -21.44 28.50
CA ILE A 419 -18.45 -20.25 28.20
C ILE A 419 -18.10 -19.13 29.19
N ARG A 420 -17.96 -19.43 30.49
CA ARG A 420 -17.58 -18.44 31.52
C ARG A 420 -16.22 -17.81 31.21
N GLU A 421 -15.21 -18.63 30.92
CA GLU A 421 -13.87 -18.15 30.56
C GLU A 421 -13.90 -17.24 29.33
N ALA A 422 -14.64 -17.62 28.28
CA ALA A 422 -14.79 -16.84 27.07
C ALA A 422 -15.50 -15.50 27.33
N LEU A 423 -16.59 -15.51 28.10
CA LEU A 423 -17.38 -14.33 28.42
C LEU A 423 -16.61 -13.31 29.27
N VAL A 424 -15.80 -13.77 30.22
CA VAL A 424 -14.92 -12.89 31.02
C VAL A 424 -13.88 -12.21 30.14
N MET A 425 -13.38 -12.89 29.10
CA MET A 425 -12.43 -12.29 28.15
C MET A 425 -13.09 -11.24 27.24
N LEU A 426 -14.41 -11.36 26.99
CA LEU A 426 -15.18 -10.45 26.15
C LEU A 426 -15.73 -9.22 26.91
N ASP A 427 -15.97 -9.32 28.22
CA ASP A 427 -16.49 -8.21 29.06
C ASP A 427 -15.37 -7.22 29.46
N VAL A 428 -14.81 -6.54 28.47
CA VAL A 428 -13.79 -5.49 28.64
C VAL A 428 -14.36 -4.09 28.38
N PRO A 429 -13.86 -3.05 29.05
CA PRO A 429 -14.30 -1.67 28.79
C PRO A 429 -13.91 -1.24 27.37
N VAL A 430 -14.86 -0.65 26.65
CA VAL A 430 -14.60 -0.06 25.33
C VAL A 430 -13.81 1.25 25.47
N ARG A 431 -12.82 1.42 24.60
CA ARG A 431 -12.04 2.65 24.52
C ARG A 431 -12.88 3.77 23.88
N GLN A 432 -12.60 5.01 24.25
CA GLN A 432 -13.28 6.20 23.73
C GLN A 432 -12.35 7.06 22.89
N VAL A 433 -12.87 7.65 21.81
CA VAL A 433 -12.14 8.56 20.92
C VAL A 433 -12.87 9.90 20.88
N LEU A 434 -12.13 10.98 21.05
CA LEU A 434 -12.54 12.33 20.68
C LEU A 434 -12.16 12.56 19.22
N ILE A 435 -13.13 12.91 18.39
CA ILE A 435 -12.92 13.28 17.00
C ILE A 435 -13.16 14.78 16.86
N GLU A 436 -12.19 15.48 16.30
CA GLU A 436 -12.27 16.91 16.00
C GLU A 436 -12.07 17.13 14.50
N ALA A 437 -13.07 17.69 13.84
CA ALA A 437 -12.91 18.17 12.47
C ALA A 437 -12.67 19.68 12.47
N ARG A 438 -11.84 20.16 11.55
CA ARG A 438 -11.65 21.59 11.30
C ARG A 438 -11.93 21.85 9.84
N ILE A 439 -12.92 22.69 9.56
CA ILE A 439 -13.24 23.13 8.21
C ILE A 439 -12.84 24.58 8.09
N VAL A 440 -11.98 24.87 7.12
CA VAL A 440 -11.45 26.20 6.86
C VAL A 440 -11.89 26.63 5.47
N VAL A 441 -12.60 27.75 5.39
CA VAL A 441 -12.96 28.40 4.13
C VAL A 441 -12.24 29.74 4.08
N ALA A 442 -11.34 29.89 3.12
CA ALA A 442 -10.67 31.15 2.81
C ALA A 442 -11.21 31.70 1.49
N GLY A 443 -11.57 32.97 1.47
CA GLY A 443 -12.04 33.67 0.27
C GLY A 443 -11.28 34.98 0.08
N THR A 444 -10.88 35.26 -1.15
CA THR A 444 -10.36 36.57 -1.55
C THR A 444 -11.12 37.04 -2.79
N SER A 445 -11.59 38.28 -2.78
CA SER A 445 -12.25 38.91 -3.93
C SER A 445 -11.53 40.21 -4.28
N VAL A 446 -11.19 40.39 -5.54
CA VAL A 446 -10.61 41.63 -6.05
C VAL A 446 -11.48 42.15 -7.17
N GLY A 447 -11.91 43.42 -7.10
CA GLY A 447 -12.72 44.06 -8.11
C GLY A 447 -12.10 45.36 -8.59
N GLU A 448 -12.06 45.59 -9.90
CA GLU A 448 -11.63 46.84 -10.52
C GLU A 448 -12.71 47.32 -11.49
N GLU A 449 -13.13 48.58 -11.38
CA GLU A 449 -13.97 49.23 -12.38
C GLU A 449 -13.36 50.55 -12.80
N MET A 450 -13.31 50.80 -14.10
CA MET A 450 -12.89 52.07 -14.66
C MET A 450 -13.84 52.47 -15.79
N GLY A 451 -14.29 53.71 -15.73
CA GLY A 451 -15.30 54.25 -16.61
C GLY A 451 -15.09 55.71 -16.94
N VAL A 452 -15.82 56.16 -17.95
CA VAL A 452 -15.78 57.53 -18.46
C VAL A 452 -17.18 57.98 -18.83
N LYS A 453 -17.52 59.19 -18.40
CA LYS A 453 -18.66 59.93 -18.93
C LYS A 453 -18.12 61.15 -19.63
N TRP A 454 -18.53 61.38 -20.86
CA TRP A 454 -18.27 62.68 -21.47
C TRP A 454 -19.37 63.04 -22.43
N GLY A 455 -19.63 64.33 -22.46
CA GLY A 455 -20.82 64.90 -23.05
C GLY A 455 -20.55 66.31 -23.50
N GLY A 456 -21.41 66.78 -24.38
CA GLY A 456 -21.24 68.12 -24.89
C GLY A 456 -22.45 68.59 -25.65
N GLY A 457 -22.59 69.91 -25.64
CA GLY A 457 -23.60 70.63 -26.39
C GLY A 457 -22.91 71.67 -27.25
N TYR A 458 -23.37 71.80 -28.49
CA TYR A 458 -23.00 72.91 -29.35
C TYR A 458 -24.27 73.59 -29.81
N TYR A 459 -24.27 74.91 -29.75
CA TYR A 459 -25.34 75.70 -30.34
C TYR A 459 -24.77 76.96 -30.96
N LYS A 460 -25.31 77.35 -32.11
CA LYS A 460 -24.90 78.57 -32.80
C LYS A 460 -26.10 79.31 -33.37
N ASN A 461 -26.17 80.59 -33.04
CA ASN A 461 -27.17 81.51 -33.58
C ASN A 461 -26.61 82.30 -34.78
N ASN A 462 -27.22 82.13 -35.96
CA ASN A 462 -26.93 82.90 -37.17
C ASN A 462 -28.13 83.77 -37.56
N GLY A 463 -28.68 84.52 -36.62
CA GLY A 463 -29.84 85.40 -36.83
C GLY A 463 -31.13 84.59 -36.96
N ASN A 464 -31.55 84.29 -38.18
CA ASN A 464 -32.81 83.58 -38.46
C ASN A 464 -32.70 82.05 -38.40
N ASN A 465 -31.48 81.50 -38.33
CA ASN A 465 -31.24 80.05 -38.31
C ASN A 465 -30.37 79.65 -37.12
N TRP A 466 -30.70 78.52 -36.51
CA TRP A 466 -29.96 77.93 -35.39
C TRP A 466 -29.45 76.54 -35.77
N VAL A 467 -28.25 76.21 -35.28
CA VAL A 467 -27.69 74.86 -35.37
C VAL A 467 -27.40 74.39 -33.95
N THR A 468 -27.97 73.26 -33.58
CA THR A 468 -27.75 72.61 -32.29
C THR A 468 -27.22 71.19 -32.52
N ALA A 469 -26.33 70.73 -31.64
CA ALA A 469 -25.80 69.38 -31.63
C ALA A 469 -25.52 68.94 -30.19
N GLY A 470 -25.71 67.66 -29.89
CA GLY A 470 -25.47 67.10 -28.57
C GLY A 470 -25.54 65.58 -28.57
N GLY A 471 -25.30 64.98 -27.40
CA GLY A 471 -25.31 63.52 -27.19
C GLY A 471 -26.71 62.88 -27.27
N SER A 472 -27.78 63.63 -27.04
CA SER A 472 -29.15 63.15 -27.11
C SER A 472 -30.11 64.12 -27.81
N GLN A 473 -31.28 63.63 -28.24
CA GLN A 473 -32.33 64.50 -28.76
C GLN A 473 -32.86 65.48 -27.70
N GLN A 474 -32.79 65.10 -26.41
CA GLN A 474 -33.15 65.96 -25.29
C GLN A 474 -32.18 67.13 -25.17
N THR A 475 -30.86 66.89 -25.25
CA THR A 475 -29.85 67.96 -25.30
C THR A 475 -30.08 68.93 -26.45
N ILE A 476 -30.51 68.42 -27.61
CA ILE A 476 -30.84 69.24 -28.79
C ILE A 476 -32.11 70.07 -28.55
N ALA A 477 -33.14 69.49 -27.92
CA ALA A 477 -34.38 70.18 -27.59
C ALA A 477 -34.13 71.32 -26.58
N ASP A 478 -33.41 71.04 -25.49
CA ASP A 478 -33.12 72.01 -24.43
C ASP A 478 -32.25 73.16 -24.95
N SER A 479 -31.21 72.84 -25.74
CA SER A 479 -30.39 73.88 -26.39
C SER A 479 -31.17 74.73 -27.40
N SER A 480 -32.15 74.14 -28.10
CA SER A 480 -33.00 74.87 -29.04
C SER A 480 -34.00 75.78 -28.32
N GLN A 481 -34.55 75.33 -27.19
CA GLN A 481 -35.43 76.15 -26.36
C GLN A 481 -34.70 77.36 -25.78
N ILE A 482 -33.46 77.19 -25.31
CA ILE A 482 -32.65 78.31 -24.81
C ILE A 482 -32.36 79.34 -25.91
N LEU A 483 -32.08 78.88 -27.13
CA LEU A 483 -31.89 79.79 -28.26
C LEU A 483 -33.19 80.56 -28.59
N PHE A 484 -34.33 79.90 -28.47
CA PHE A 484 -35.65 80.52 -28.63
C PHE A 484 -35.91 81.57 -27.55
N ASP A 485 -35.68 81.26 -26.27
CA ASP A 485 -35.89 82.17 -25.14
C ASP A 485 -34.96 83.40 -25.22
N ARG A 486 -33.69 83.20 -25.61
CA ARG A 486 -32.76 84.32 -25.87
C ARG A 486 -33.21 85.19 -27.03
N ALA A 487 -33.81 84.62 -28.07
CA ALA A 487 -34.30 85.35 -29.22
C ALA A 487 -35.62 86.08 -28.92
N SER A 488 -36.45 85.57 -28.01
CA SER A 488 -37.70 86.20 -27.54
C SER A 488 -37.48 87.26 -26.46
N GLY A 489 -36.25 87.36 -25.91
CA GLY A 489 -35.90 88.31 -24.85
C GLY A 489 -36.25 87.83 -23.44
N GLU A 490 -36.61 86.55 -23.30
CA GLU A 490 -36.80 85.88 -22.02
C GLU A 490 -35.45 85.46 -21.43
N THR A 491 -35.33 85.47 -20.11
CA THR A 491 -34.14 84.91 -19.43
C THR A 491 -34.22 83.39 -19.50
N PRO A 492 -33.29 82.71 -20.18
CA PRO A 492 -33.34 81.25 -20.29
C PRO A 492 -33.19 80.62 -18.90
N ASP A 493 -33.96 79.56 -18.63
CA ASP A 493 -33.74 78.73 -17.46
C ASP A 493 -32.38 78.02 -17.60
N GLY A 494 -31.73 77.71 -16.47
CA GLY A 494 -30.41 77.08 -16.47
C GLY A 494 -30.35 75.81 -17.33
N LEU A 495 -29.20 75.55 -17.95
CA LEU A 495 -28.96 74.29 -18.67
C LEU A 495 -28.86 73.13 -17.67
N ASP A 496 -29.90 72.31 -17.58
CA ASP A 496 -29.82 70.99 -16.95
C ASP A 496 -29.35 69.98 -18.02
N LEU A 497 -28.07 69.63 -17.93
CA LEU A 497 -27.38 68.77 -18.91
C LEU A 497 -27.10 67.38 -18.36
N THR A 498 -27.90 66.95 -17.39
CA THR A 498 -27.86 65.59 -16.82
C THR A 498 -27.90 64.49 -17.90
N ASP A 499 -28.47 64.77 -19.08
CA ASP A 499 -28.56 63.86 -20.23
C ASP A 499 -27.70 64.27 -21.46
N ALA A 500 -26.64 65.07 -21.27
CA ALA A 500 -25.78 65.55 -22.36
C ALA A 500 -24.61 64.62 -22.73
N ASN A 501 -24.52 63.46 -22.09
CA ASN A 501 -23.46 62.48 -22.32
C ASN A 501 -23.53 61.89 -23.73
N VAL A 502 -22.43 61.99 -24.47
CA VAL A 502 -22.21 61.29 -25.74
C VAL A 502 -21.73 59.87 -25.46
N VAL A 503 -20.91 59.71 -24.41
CA VAL A 503 -20.49 58.44 -23.84
C VAL A 503 -20.90 58.44 -22.37
N ASP A 504 -21.74 57.48 -21.99
CA ASP A 504 -22.15 57.27 -20.59
C ASP A 504 -21.70 55.88 -20.13
N PHE A 505 -20.40 55.77 -19.89
CA PHE A 505 -19.72 54.58 -19.43
C PHE A 505 -19.12 54.80 -18.04
N GLY A 506 -19.77 55.61 -17.19
CA GLY A 506 -19.28 55.86 -15.85
C GLY A 506 -19.45 54.67 -14.91
N VAL A 507 -18.73 54.73 -13.79
CA VAL A 507 -18.77 53.71 -12.74
C VAL A 507 -20.01 53.94 -11.86
N SER A 508 -20.77 52.88 -11.60
CA SER A 508 -22.01 52.94 -10.79
C SER A 508 -21.77 52.80 -9.29
N ALA A 509 -20.57 52.40 -8.87
CA ALA A 509 -20.20 52.27 -7.46
C ALA A 509 -20.19 53.62 -6.74
N SER A 510 -20.91 53.72 -5.62
CA SER A 510 -21.11 54.97 -4.86
C SER A 510 -19.84 55.53 -4.20
N ASN A 511 -18.80 54.71 -4.09
CA ASN A 511 -17.49 55.04 -3.52
C ASN A 511 -16.38 55.13 -4.57
N ALA A 512 -16.71 55.15 -5.85
CA ALA A 512 -15.73 55.38 -6.90
C ALA A 512 -15.12 56.78 -6.79
N SER A 513 -13.81 56.87 -7.02
CA SER A 513 -13.14 58.17 -7.15
C SER A 513 -13.40 58.70 -8.54
N SER A 514 -13.90 59.93 -8.65
CA SER A 514 -14.08 60.59 -9.93
C SER A 514 -13.31 61.89 -10.07
N PHE A 515 -12.93 62.19 -11.31
CA PHE A 515 -12.26 63.41 -11.72
C PHE A 515 -13.01 63.99 -12.92
N ALA A 516 -13.59 65.17 -12.74
CA ALA A 516 -14.34 65.87 -13.78
C ALA A 516 -13.64 67.15 -14.23
N ILE A 517 -13.63 67.40 -15.53
CA ILE A 517 -13.20 68.65 -16.14
C ILE A 517 -14.24 69.09 -17.18
N GLY A 518 -14.63 70.36 -17.08
CA GLY A 518 -15.57 70.99 -18.00
C GLY A 518 -14.94 72.18 -18.71
N TYR A 519 -15.25 72.34 -19.99
CA TYR A 519 -14.92 73.51 -20.79
C TYR A 519 -16.19 74.10 -21.39
N GLN A 520 -16.52 75.33 -21.00
CA GLN A 520 -17.73 76.02 -21.41
C GLN A 520 -17.41 77.39 -22.02
N THR A 521 -18.12 77.71 -23.11
CA THR A 521 -18.15 79.02 -23.75
C THR A 521 -19.60 79.39 -24.07
N ALA A 522 -19.82 80.54 -24.72
CA ALA A 522 -21.16 80.96 -25.13
C ALA A 522 -21.83 80.01 -26.14
N ASP A 523 -21.08 79.19 -26.87
CA ASP A 523 -21.61 78.33 -27.96
C ASP A 523 -21.23 76.84 -27.79
N TYR A 524 -20.27 76.53 -26.93
CA TYR A 524 -19.74 75.17 -26.72
C TYR A 524 -19.77 74.79 -25.24
N LEU A 525 -20.10 73.53 -25.00
CA LEU A 525 -19.94 72.85 -23.73
C LEU A 525 -19.33 71.47 -23.96
N LEU A 526 -18.32 71.15 -23.18
CA LEU A 526 -17.68 69.84 -23.15
C LEU A 526 -17.36 69.49 -21.72
N ASP A 527 -17.93 68.39 -21.24
CA ASP A 527 -17.65 67.84 -19.91
C ASP A 527 -17.08 66.43 -20.06
N LEU A 528 -16.08 66.12 -19.25
CA LEU A 528 -15.44 64.82 -19.14
C LEU A 528 -15.31 64.46 -17.67
N GLU A 529 -15.80 63.30 -17.29
CA GLU A 529 -15.64 62.68 -15.99
C GLU A 529 -15.00 61.30 -16.15
N LEU A 530 -13.90 61.07 -15.46
CA LEU A 530 -13.30 59.75 -15.29
C LEU A 530 -13.66 59.25 -13.91
N ALA A 531 -14.10 57.99 -13.81
CA ALA A 531 -14.38 57.36 -12.53
C ALA A 531 -13.68 56.00 -12.45
N ALA A 532 -13.10 55.69 -11.30
CA ALA A 532 -12.43 54.43 -11.06
C ALA A 532 -12.56 53.96 -9.60
N ILE A 533 -12.53 52.63 -9.41
CA ILE A 533 -12.53 51.97 -8.11
C ILE A 533 -11.76 50.66 -8.18
N GLU A 534 -11.06 50.34 -7.10
CA GLU A 534 -10.46 49.03 -6.85
C GLU A 534 -10.89 48.57 -5.44
N THR A 535 -11.30 47.31 -5.30
CA THR A 535 -11.74 46.68 -4.05
C THR A 535 -10.92 45.41 -3.79
N ASP A 536 -10.50 45.19 -2.54
CA ASP A 536 -9.85 43.97 -2.04
C ASP A 536 -10.64 43.48 -0.82
N GLY A 537 -11.25 42.30 -0.94
CA GLY A 537 -12.04 41.62 0.09
C GLY A 537 -11.36 40.32 0.51
N ARG A 538 -11.34 40.05 1.83
CA ARG A 538 -10.81 38.81 2.40
C ARG A 538 -11.73 38.26 3.47
N ALA A 539 -11.96 36.96 3.45
CA ALA A 539 -12.75 36.25 4.43
C ALA A 539 -12.04 34.94 4.84
N GLU A 540 -12.02 34.66 6.13
CA GLU A 540 -11.59 33.37 6.68
C GLU A 540 -12.65 32.88 7.67
N ILE A 541 -13.20 31.69 7.41
CA ILE A 541 -14.25 31.07 8.20
C ILE A 541 -13.71 29.73 8.70
N VAL A 542 -13.70 29.54 10.02
CA VAL A 542 -13.23 28.30 10.65
C VAL A 542 -14.36 27.68 11.47
N SER A 543 -14.69 26.42 11.17
CA SER A 543 -15.68 25.62 11.90
C SER A 543 -15.01 24.41 12.54
N GLN A 544 -15.32 24.14 13.82
CA GLN A 544 -14.66 23.07 14.60
C GLN A 544 -15.65 22.17 15.35
N PRO A 545 -16.39 21.27 14.66
CA PRO A 545 -17.24 20.29 15.33
C PRO A 545 -16.40 19.21 16.04
N ARG A 546 -16.83 18.84 17.24
CA ARG A 546 -16.15 17.86 18.11
C ARG A 546 -17.15 16.88 18.67
N VAL A 547 -16.84 15.59 18.61
CA VAL A 547 -17.70 14.51 19.13
C VAL A 547 -16.84 13.46 19.84
N ILE A 548 -17.37 12.90 20.92
CA ILE A 548 -16.75 11.77 21.63
C ILE A 548 -17.63 10.55 21.40
N THR A 549 -17.03 9.44 21.03
CA THR A 549 -17.75 8.16 20.90
C THR A 549 -16.89 6.97 21.30
N ALA A 550 -17.53 5.85 21.54
CA ALA A 550 -16.87 4.58 21.81
C ALA A 550 -16.37 3.92 20.52
N ASP A 551 -15.40 3.01 20.66
CA ASP A 551 -14.91 2.17 19.57
C ASP A 551 -16.06 1.41 18.88
N GLY A 552 -16.14 1.49 17.56
CA GLY A 552 -17.17 0.86 16.74
C GLY A 552 -18.56 1.50 16.77
N GLN A 553 -18.76 2.60 17.52
CA GLN A 553 -20.06 3.25 17.67
C GLN A 553 -20.16 4.55 16.85
N THR A 554 -21.13 4.60 15.94
CA THR A 554 -21.44 5.80 15.16
C THR A 554 -21.95 6.92 16.07
N ALA A 555 -21.42 8.13 15.88
CA ALA A 555 -21.88 9.35 16.51
C ALA A 555 -21.93 10.49 15.51
N PHE A 556 -22.85 11.44 15.72
CA PHE A 556 -22.95 12.64 14.91
C PHE A 556 -23.20 13.88 15.76
N ILE A 557 -22.80 15.04 15.23
CA ILE A 557 -23.11 16.36 15.75
C ILE A 557 -23.54 17.24 14.59
N GLU A 558 -24.63 17.99 14.74
CA GLU A 558 -25.15 18.89 13.73
C GLU A 558 -25.57 20.24 14.30
N SER A 559 -25.39 21.31 13.52
CA SER A 559 -25.79 22.66 13.87
C SER A 559 -26.18 23.45 12.62
N GLY A 560 -27.37 24.06 12.62
CA GLY A 560 -27.83 24.91 11.53
C GLY A 560 -29.33 25.17 11.61
N THR A 561 -29.98 25.29 10.45
CA THR A 561 -31.41 25.58 10.34
C THR A 561 -32.08 24.64 9.36
N GLU A 562 -33.38 24.43 9.53
CA GLU A 562 -34.20 23.73 8.55
C GLU A 562 -35.03 24.72 7.74
N ILE A 563 -35.09 24.51 6.42
CA ILE A 563 -35.85 25.36 5.49
C ILE A 563 -37.11 24.59 5.08
N PRO A 564 -38.32 25.17 5.21
CA PRO A 564 -39.56 24.54 4.76
C PRO A 564 -39.70 24.64 3.24
N TYR A 565 -39.96 23.50 2.59
CA TYR A 565 -40.30 23.41 1.17
C TYR A 565 -41.73 22.90 0.99
N GLU A 566 -42.45 23.52 0.07
CA GLU A 566 -43.77 23.03 -0.35
C GLU A 566 -43.60 21.89 -1.36
N GLN A 567 -44.11 20.71 -1.00
CA GLN A 567 -44.15 19.53 -1.86
C GLN A 567 -45.60 19.16 -2.19
N SER A 568 -45.89 18.89 -3.47
CA SER A 568 -47.19 18.33 -3.86
C SER A 568 -47.28 16.88 -3.41
N THR A 569 -48.29 16.56 -2.61
CA THR A 569 -48.61 15.18 -2.24
C THR A 569 -49.37 14.46 -3.36
N SER A 570 -49.42 13.13 -3.31
CA SER A 570 -50.13 12.29 -4.29
C SER A 570 -51.64 12.55 -4.37
N SER A 571 -52.23 13.24 -3.39
CA SER A 571 -53.63 13.68 -3.37
C SER A 571 -53.87 15.07 -3.95
N GLY A 572 -52.82 15.78 -4.39
CA GLY A 572 -52.90 17.15 -4.90
C GLY A 572 -52.89 18.24 -3.81
N ALA A 573 -52.77 17.86 -2.53
CA ALA A 573 -52.58 18.82 -1.43
C ALA A 573 -51.10 19.21 -1.27
N THR A 574 -50.83 20.44 -0.82
CA THR A 574 -49.48 20.90 -0.48
C THR A 574 -49.09 20.40 0.91
N SER A 575 -47.92 19.76 1.04
CA SER A 575 -47.30 19.37 2.31
C SER A 575 -45.98 20.11 2.48
N ILE A 576 -45.66 20.52 3.70
CA ILE A 576 -44.41 21.20 4.03
C ILE A 576 -43.38 20.15 4.45
N VAL A 577 -42.26 20.10 3.74
CA VAL A 577 -41.11 19.23 4.03
C VAL A 577 -39.91 20.09 4.41
N PHE A 578 -39.30 19.80 5.55
CA PHE A 578 -38.11 20.50 6.02
C PHE A 578 -36.85 19.90 5.38
N LYS A 579 -35.97 20.76 4.88
CA LYS A 579 -34.63 20.39 4.39
C LYS A 579 -33.57 21.07 5.26
N PRO A 580 -32.60 20.32 5.81
CA PRO A 580 -31.57 20.89 6.66
C PRO A 580 -30.54 21.66 5.84
N ALA A 581 -30.12 22.80 6.35
CA ALA A 581 -28.92 23.53 5.96
C ALA A 581 -28.03 23.62 7.21
N VAL A 582 -27.25 22.56 7.44
CA VAL A 582 -26.50 22.33 8.68
C VAL A 582 -25.04 22.02 8.40
N LEU A 583 -24.19 22.38 9.36
CA LEU A 583 -22.88 21.77 9.56
C LEU A 583 -23.08 20.45 10.30
N ARG A 584 -22.74 19.31 9.68
CA ARG A 584 -22.81 17.97 10.28
C ARG A 584 -21.47 17.28 10.21
N LEU A 585 -21.07 16.68 11.33
CA LEU A 585 -19.99 15.70 11.41
C LEU A 585 -20.60 14.40 11.88
N GLU A 586 -20.48 13.35 11.09
CA GLU A 586 -20.83 11.98 11.44
C GLU A 586 -19.60 11.10 11.29
N VAL A 587 -19.36 10.27 12.30
CA VAL A 587 -18.15 9.44 12.37
C VAL A 587 -18.43 8.10 13.02
N THR A 588 -17.82 7.05 12.45
CA THR A 588 -17.71 5.73 13.09
C THR A 588 -16.23 5.39 13.24
N PRO A 589 -15.65 5.48 14.45
CA PRO A 589 -14.25 5.15 14.65
C PRO A 589 -14.05 3.67 14.95
N GLN A 590 -12.91 3.14 14.54
CA GLN A 590 -12.42 1.82 14.90
C GLN A 590 -10.95 1.93 15.34
N ILE A 591 -10.64 1.48 16.56
CA ILE A 591 -9.31 1.61 17.14
C ILE A 591 -8.53 0.31 16.94
N THR A 592 -7.40 0.43 16.26
CA THR A 592 -6.48 -0.67 16.00
C THR A 592 -5.67 -1.06 17.26
N PRO A 593 -5.03 -2.24 17.28
CA PRO A 593 -4.14 -2.64 18.37
C PRO A 593 -2.89 -1.76 18.54
N ASP A 594 -2.45 -1.06 17.49
CA ASP A 594 -1.31 -0.13 17.51
C ASP A 594 -1.72 1.33 17.74
N ASP A 595 -2.88 1.55 18.38
CA ASP A 595 -3.42 2.86 18.78
C ASP A 595 -3.74 3.84 17.63
N ARG A 596 -3.85 3.36 16.39
CA ARG A 596 -4.37 4.16 15.27
C ARG A 596 -5.89 4.06 15.17
N ILE A 597 -6.51 5.07 14.59
CA ILE A 597 -7.96 5.16 14.46
C ILE A 597 -8.32 5.14 12.99
N ILE A 598 -9.06 4.12 12.56
CA ILE A 598 -9.79 4.09 11.30
C ILE A 598 -11.09 4.83 11.53
N MET A 599 -11.46 5.75 10.63
CA MET A 599 -12.70 6.51 10.75
C MET A 599 -13.43 6.51 9.43
N ASP A 600 -14.69 6.08 9.47
CA ASP A 600 -15.66 6.40 8.42
C ASP A 600 -16.24 7.78 8.73
N LEU A 601 -15.99 8.75 7.84
CA LEU A 601 -16.31 10.16 8.05
C LEU A 601 -17.31 10.64 7.00
N VAL A 602 -18.38 11.25 7.46
CA VAL A 602 -19.32 12.03 6.64
C VAL A 602 -19.38 13.44 7.22
N ILE A 603 -18.83 14.39 6.49
CA ILE A 603 -18.79 15.80 6.88
C ILE A 603 -19.58 16.59 5.86
N SER A 604 -20.59 17.33 6.30
CA SER A 604 -21.31 18.28 5.45
C SER A 604 -21.32 19.68 6.06
N GLN A 605 -21.21 20.70 5.21
CA GLN A 605 -21.36 22.10 5.57
C GLN A 605 -22.29 22.76 4.58
N ASP A 606 -23.57 22.72 4.91
CA ASP A 606 -24.62 23.27 4.10
C ASP A 606 -24.99 24.68 4.59
N SER A 607 -25.33 25.57 3.67
CA SER A 607 -25.74 26.94 3.97
C SER A 607 -26.92 27.37 3.10
N VAL A 608 -27.67 28.37 3.56
CA VAL A 608 -28.78 28.94 2.79
C VAL A 608 -28.22 29.70 1.59
N GLY A 609 -28.63 29.30 0.39
CA GLY A 609 -28.24 29.93 -0.87
C GLY A 609 -29.21 31.03 -1.30
N GLU A 610 -29.11 31.40 -2.58
CA GLU A 610 -29.97 32.42 -3.19
C GLU A 610 -31.44 32.00 -3.18
N VAL A 611 -32.33 32.98 -3.06
CA VAL A 611 -33.79 32.77 -3.08
C VAL A 611 -34.30 32.84 -4.52
N PHE A 612 -34.88 31.74 -5.00
CA PHE A 612 -35.52 31.65 -6.31
C PHE A 612 -37.02 31.43 -6.13
N ASN A 613 -37.85 32.31 -6.70
CA ASN A 613 -39.32 32.26 -6.57
C ASN A 613 -39.79 32.14 -5.10
N SER A 614 -39.22 32.93 -4.18
CA SER A 614 -39.50 32.88 -2.74
C SER A 614 -39.08 31.60 -2.01
N ILE A 615 -38.33 30.70 -2.68
CA ILE A 615 -37.80 29.47 -2.10
C ILE A 615 -36.26 29.59 -2.03
N PRO A 616 -35.63 29.48 -0.85
CA PRO A 616 -34.17 29.48 -0.74
C PRO A 616 -33.60 28.23 -1.40
N SER A 617 -32.47 28.37 -2.10
CA SER A 617 -31.61 27.23 -2.45
C SER A 617 -30.74 26.83 -1.26
N ILE A 618 -30.07 25.67 -1.34
CA ILE A 618 -29.12 25.21 -0.33
C ILE A 618 -27.78 24.99 -1.03
N ASN A 619 -26.75 25.72 -0.58
CA ASN A 619 -25.37 25.49 -1.00
C ASN A 619 -24.82 24.33 -0.18
N THR A 620 -24.43 23.24 -0.83
CA THR A 620 -23.95 22.03 -0.16
C THR A 620 -22.46 21.84 -0.35
N ASN A 621 -21.76 21.50 0.72
CA ASN A 621 -20.37 21.05 0.69
C ASN A 621 -20.28 19.76 1.49
N ALA A 622 -19.84 18.65 0.89
CA ALA A 622 -19.80 17.37 1.59
C ALA A 622 -18.54 16.57 1.24
N VAL A 623 -18.04 15.82 2.23
CA VAL A 623 -16.91 14.89 2.12
C VAL A 623 -17.32 13.59 2.81
N GLU A 624 -17.26 12.49 2.06
CA GLU A 624 -17.47 11.13 2.55
C GLU A 624 -16.19 10.32 2.26
N THR A 625 -15.55 9.81 3.31
CA THR A 625 -14.27 9.11 3.17
C THR A 625 -13.99 8.20 4.35
N GLN A 626 -13.10 7.22 4.12
CA GLN A 626 -12.54 6.38 5.16
C GLN A 626 -11.04 6.65 5.26
N VAL A 627 -10.55 6.97 6.45
CA VAL A 627 -9.13 7.28 6.69
C VAL A 627 -8.58 6.58 7.92
N LEU A 628 -7.30 6.22 7.87
CA LEU A 628 -6.53 5.74 9.01
C LEU A 628 -5.61 6.87 9.48
N VAL A 629 -5.70 7.23 10.76
CA VAL A 629 -4.97 8.35 11.34
C VAL A 629 -4.33 7.93 12.66
N ASP A 630 -3.11 8.41 12.91
CA ASP A 630 -2.42 8.19 14.17
C ASP A 630 -3.06 8.98 15.32
N ASN A 631 -2.94 8.47 16.55
CA ASN A 631 -3.57 9.08 17.72
C ASN A 631 -3.01 10.49 18.01
N GLY A 632 -3.88 11.50 17.92
CA GLY A 632 -3.56 12.89 18.18
C GLY A 632 -2.97 13.63 16.98
N GLU A 633 -2.78 12.96 15.84
CA GLU A 633 -2.28 13.59 14.62
C GLU A 633 -3.42 14.16 13.77
N THR A 634 -3.10 15.19 12.99
CA THR A 634 -4.05 15.84 12.08
C THR A 634 -3.75 15.43 10.65
N VAL A 635 -4.76 14.95 9.93
CA VAL A 635 -4.69 14.69 8.48
C VAL A 635 -5.61 15.62 7.72
N VAL A 636 -5.19 16.01 6.51
CA VAL A 636 -6.02 16.73 5.54
C VAL A 636 -6.83 15.69 4.78
N LEU A 637 -8.16 15.73 4.90
CA LEU A 637 -9.05 14.83 4.17
C LEU A 637 -9.17 15.23 2.70
N GLY A 638 -9.12 16.53 2.44
CA GLY A 638 -9.21 17.10 1.11
C GLY A 638 -9.54 18.58 1.14
N GLY A 639 -9.74 19.14 -0.06
CA GLY A 639 -10.13 20.52 -0.24
C GLY A 639 -10.58 20.83 -1.66
N ILE A 640 -11.19 22.01 -1.82
CA ILE A 640 -11.66 22.53 -3.11
C ILE A 640 -11.06 23.92 -3.29
N PHE A 641 -10.37 24.14 -4.40
CA PHE A 641 -9.91 25.45 -4.81
C PHE A 641 -10.70 25.90 -6.05
N ARG A 642 -11.32 27.07 -5.97
CA ARG A 642 -12.04 27.73 -7.06
C ARG A 642 -11.41 29.09 -7.32
N SER A 643 -11.19 29.41 -8.59
CA SER A 643 -10.80 30.75 -9.04
C SER A 643 -11.67 31.12 -10.23
N GLU A 644 -12.27 32.30 -10.17
CA GLU A 644 -13.17 32.83 -11.19
C GLU A 644 -12.73 34.24 -11.54
N GLN A 645 -12.32 34.42 -12.80
CA GLN A 645 -11.94 35.73 -13.32
C GLN A 645 -12.95 36.16 -14.38
N VAL A 646 -13.59 37.30 -14.15
CA VAL A 646 -14.59 37.88 -15.05
C VAL A 646 -14.09 39.24 -15.52
N LYS A 647 -13.99 39.42 -16.83
CA LYS A 647 -13.63 40.70 -17.44
C LYS A 647 -14.72 41.15 -18.41
N THR A 648 -15.39 42.24 -18.07
CA THR A 648 -16.45 42.87 -18.88
C THR A 648 -15.93 44.16 -19.49
N VAL A 649 -16.09 44.32 -20.80
CA VAL A 649 -15.71 45.55 -21.51
C VAL A 649 -16.89 46.04 -22.33
N ASN A 650 -17.48 47.16 -21.92
CA ASN A 650 -18.49 47.87 -22.70
C ASN A 650 -17.78 49.00 -23.46
N LYS A 651 -17.99 49.13 -24.76
CA LYS A 651 -17.27 50.14 -25.55
C LYS A 651 -18.09 50.66 -26.72
N THR A 652 -17.80 51.87 -27.15
CA THR A 652 -18.34 52.41 -28.40
C THR A 652 -17.66 51.70 -29.57
N PRO A 653 -18.40 51.13 -30.53
CA PRO A 653 -17.82 50.51 -31.72
C PRO A 653 -16.87 51.47 -32.44
N PHE A 654 -15.78 50.94 -33.00
CA PHE A 654 -14.68 51.69 -33.64
C PHE A 654 -13.85 52.55 -32.68
N PHE A 655 -14.46 53.50 -31.94
CA PHE A 655 -13.73 54.45 -31.10
C PHE A 655 -13.08 53.84 -29.86
N GLY A 656 -13.71 52.83 -29.25
CA GLY A 656 -13.16 52.13 -28.07
C GLY A 656 -11.90 51.31 -28.33
N ASP A 657 -11.60 51.01 -29.60
CA ASP A 657 -10.43 50.24 -30.03
C ASP A 657 -9.27 51.10 -30.53
N LEU A 658 -9.41 52.43 -30.54
CA LEU A 658 -8.34 53.33 -30.96
C LEU A 658 -7.18 53.33 -29.94
N PRO A 659 -5.93 53.30 -30.40
CA PRO A 659 -4.78 53.40 -29.50
C PRO A 659 -4.78 54.76 -28.80
N LEU A 660 -4.32 54.80 -27.54
CA LEU A 660 -4.23 55.97 -26.66
C LEU A 660 -5.58 56.55 -26.21
N ILE A 661 -6.51 56.80 -27.15
CA ILE A 661 -7.78 57.50 -26.86
C ILE A 661 -8.98 56.56 -26.67
N GLY A 662 -8.86 55.28 -27.02
CA GLY A 662 -9.97 54.32 -26.87
C GLY A 662 -10.43 54.10 -25.42
N ALA A 663 -9.58 54.42 -24.44
CA ALA A 663 -9.95 54.43 -23.03
C ALA A 663 -11.08 55.43 -22.71
N LEU A 664 -11.22 56.52 -23.49
CA LEU A 664 -12.29 57.51 -23.33
C LEU A 664 -13.63 57.06 -23.95
N PHE A 665 -13.68 55.85 -24.51
CA PHE A 665 -14.85 55.30 -25.20
C PHE A 665 -15.17 53.88 -24.73
N ARG A 666 -14.71 53.51 -23.52
CA ARG A 666 -14.96 52.20 -22.94
C ARG A 666 -15.11 52.25 -21.42
N TYR A 667 -15.88 51.31 -20.91
CA TYR A 667 -15.97 50.89 -19.52
C TYR A 667 -15.31 49.51 -19.40
N THR A 668 -14.49 49.33 -18.37
CA THR A 668 -13.87 48.03 -18.05
C THR A 668 -14.18 47.67 -16.61
N GLN A 669 -14.67 46.45 -16.40
CA GLN A 669 -14.87 45.85 -15.09
C GLN A 669 -14.13 44.52 -15.07
N GLU A 670 -13.32 44.31 -14.04
CA GLU A 670 -12.58 43.07 -13.80
C GLU A 670 -12.87 42.59 -12.36
N SER A 671 -13.21 41.32 -12.21
CA SER A 671 -13.40 40.65 -10.91
C SER A 671 -12.56 39.38 -10.89
N ASP A 672 -11.82 39.15 -9.81
CA ASP A 672 -11.08 37.91 -9.52
C ASP A 672 -11.49 37.40 -8.14
N ASP A 673 -12.28 36.34 -8.14
CA ASP A 673 -12.81 35.69 -6.94
C ASP A 673 -12.12 34.34 -6.74
N LYS A 674 -11.47 34.16 -5.59
CA LYS A 674 -10.80 32.92 -5.20
C LYS A 674 -11.37 32.39 -3.89
N THR A 675 -11.68 31.10 -3.87
CA THR A 675 -12.20 30.41 -2.69
C THR A 675 -11.47 29.10 -2.49
N GLU A 676 -10.98 28.85 -1.28
CA GLU A 676 -10.32 27.62 -0.87
C GLU A 676 -11.06 27.02 0.34
N LEU A 677 -11.48 25.76 0.22
CA LEU A 677 -12.05 24.96 1.29
C LEU A 677 -11.04 23.87 1.66
N LEU A 678 -10.70 23.74 2.93
CA LEU A 678 -9.86 22.66 3.45
C LEU A 678 -10.55 21.98 4.63
N VAL A 679 -10.50 20.64 4.66
CA VAL A 679 -11.07 19.84 5.75
C VAL A 679 -9.97 19.03 6.41
N PHE A 680 -9.82 19.23 7.72
CA PHE A 680 -8.86 18.53 8.57
C PHE A 680 -9.61 17.66 9.58
N ILE A 681 -9.02 16.52 9.96
CA ILE A 681 -9.53 15.67 11.03
C ILE A 681 -8.40 15.33 12.00
N THR A 682 -8.72 15.31 13.29
CA THR A 682 -7.79 14.94 14.37
C THR A 682 -8.52 14.02 15.36
N PRO A 683 -8.26 12.71 15.34
CA PRO A 683 -8.74 11.81 16.37
C PRO A 683 -7.81 11.82 17.58
N LYS A 684 -8.36 11.64 18.77
CA LYS A 684 -7.61 11.55 20.03
C LYS A 684 -8.22 10.51 20.93
N LEU A 685 -7.45 9.49 21.29
CA LEU A 685 -7.84 8.48 22.26
C LEU A 685 -7.95 9.12 23.66
N ILE A 686 -9.09 8.95 24.31
CA ILE A 686 -9.29 9.43 25.68
C ILE A 686 -8.74 8.36 26.62
N LYS A 687 -7.64 8.70 27.31
CA LYS A 687 -7.12 7.87 28.40
C LYS A 687 -7.98 8.11 29.65
N ASP A 688 -8.35 7.04 30.32
CA ASP A 688 -9.30 6.94 31.44
C ASP A 688 -8.95 7.75 32.72
N SER A 689 -7.95 8.64 32.64
CA SER A 689 -7.48 9.47 33.76
C SER A 689 -8.22 10.81 33.95
N LEU A 690 -9.25 11.10 33.17
CA LEU A 690 -10.04 12.35 33.29
C LEU A 690 -11.40 12.18 33.99
N GLY A 691 -11.62 11.03 34.64
CA GLY A 691 -12.80 10.73 35.45
C GLY A 691 -12.51 10.63 36.95
N ALA A 692 -11.76 11.56 37.53
CA ALA A 692 -11.68 11.72 38.99
C ALA A 692 -11.13 13.09 39.39
N ARG A 693 -12.00 14.12 39.40
CA ARG A 693 -11.95 15.19 40.39
C ARG A 693 -13.28 15.91 40.50
#